data_AF-A0A7C0XHC5-F1
#
_entry.id   AF-A0A7C0XHC5-F1
#
_cell.length_a   1.000
_cell.length_b   1.000
_cell.length_c   1.000
_cell.angle_alpha   90.00
_cell.angle_beta   90.00
_cell.angle_gamma   90.00
#
_symmetry.space_group_name_H-M   'P 1'
#
loop_
_entity.id
_entity.type
_entity.pdbx_description
1 polymer ?
#
loop_
_entity_poly.entity_id
_entity_poly.type
_entity_poly.pdbx_seq_one_letter_code
_entity_poly.pdbx_strand_id
1 'polypeptide(L)'
;MILVTLRYSKTRRLKGLLLVLTVQYYLTGCASSVDSKIEKIISYRLNGELNKRFEAFLHDRNPVVRARLAYELSLWEDTSGVSVLRKLFNDSSPLVRNISAYALGRFETAEARKSLLERIEKEADPDVLEEIFLSIGKNGTEEDLRSLVLKYKVRGKFLMLALEGFLERGIYTEGRINFLLEKLANGNLREREIAARILVFASDSVRVNLSKKVIDGLFSSPGNKLPFYAVLLAARYGKINKTLLKSVVDSPDPRIKIKMLSSLKGFRTYKSFWKSCLTDTNVSVRSAAIEYLYKNCSDVDRETQVFIEKQGYSSRERSIVAKAVEFVFARGDIVDLKKKIDEVPFRNFKNNAVRGLYYNPSPDRGKLLKSFLNDKEPSVKRSAYKYLMKHLVEEYKSNSADDRALVEYILWGLNSGDPVIAFLALDAARKSGVYYNDFDPAVINGAMQYAKMSNKAFFVGLAGIMEYMNSDALKGIKREVDRCGIDRVRDLLYSRLGLDGKEHGSYGIKYKWLKRHDFNPLVRVNTTEGSFMVKCNGFFAPVTSLRFMELAKKHFYDGGRIWRDYAQGMVFFGDTTGTEFLYPEGISLVEYSPLEFGEWSVGVLNAEGQIQGASFFVVTVPSYDLNGRYTRLGKVISGKNVILALDEFDRILSIELVR
;
A
#
# COMPACT_ATOMS: atom_id res chain seq x y z
N MET A 1 44.39 -0.85 -0.16
CA MET A 1 44.03 0.22 0.81
C MET A 1 42.65 0.75 0.42
N ILE A 2 41.79 1.12 1.38
CA ILE A 2 40.30 1.28 1.29
C ILE A 2 39.52 0.02 1.72
N LEU A 3 39.90 -0.46 2.91
CA LEU A 3 39.01 -1.05 3.92
C LEU A 3 38.76 0.08 4.95
N VAL A 4 37.63 0.04 5.68
CA VAL A 4 37.06 1.12 6.55
C VAL A 4 36.23 2.10 5.70
N THR A 5 34.90 2.10 5.71
CA THR A 5 33.95 2.25 6.82
C THR A 5 32.57 1.89 6.26
N LEU A 6 31.74 1.07 6.91
CA LEU A 6 30.26 1.06 6.74
C LEU A 6 29.64 0.04 7.71
N ARG A 7 29.22 0.55 8.89
CA ARG A 7 28.60 -0.19 10.01
C ARG A 7 27.14 -0.60 9.71
N TYR A 8 26.86 -1.86 10.02
CA TYR A 8 25.62 -2.55 10.40
C TYR A 8 24.24 -1.96 10.01
N SER A 9 23.53 -2.63 9.08
CA SER A 9 22.06 -2.59 8.97
C SER A 9 21.48 -3.94 8.54
N LYS A 10 20.22 -4.19 8.96
CA LYS A 10 19.37 -5.40 8.84
C LYS A 10 19.26 -6.02 7.42
N THR A 11 19.74 -5.34 6.38
CA THR A 11 19.62 -5.77 4.97
C THR A 11 20.83 -6.48 4.39
N ARG A 12 21.95 -6.65 5.13
CA ARG A 12 23.20 -7.18 4.54
C ARG A 12 23.32 -8.72 4.48
N ARG A 13 22.54 -9.53 5.22
CA ARG A 13 22.73 -11.00 5.24
C ARG A 13 21.81 -11.78 4.29
N LEU A 14 20.54 -11.40 4.12
CA LEU A 14 19.76 -11.84 2.94
C LEU A 14 20.36 -11.32 1.62
N LYS A 15 20.90 -10.08 1.61
CA LYS A 15 21.71 -9.57 0.48
C LYS A 15 23.05 -10.27 0.36
N GLY A 16 23.63 -10.75 1.45
CA GLY A 16 24.88 -11.51 1.45
C GLY A 16 24.68 -12.90 0.88
N LEU A 17 23.57 -13.57 1.21
CA LEU A 17 23.20 -14.86 0.62
C LEU A 17 22.84 -14.70 -0.87
N LEU A 18 22.09 -13.66 -1.25
CA LEU A 18 21.82 -13.37 -2.66
C LEU A 18 23.10 -12.99 -3.43
N LEU A 19 23.99 -12.17 -2.85
CA LEU A 19 25.26 -11.75 -3.48
C LEU A 19 26.27 -12.90 -3.56
N VAL A 20 26.37 -13.76 -2.54
CA VAL A 20 27.21 -14.97 -2.56
C VAL A 20 26.65 -15.98 -3.56
N LEU A 21 25.33 -16.13 -3.66
CA LEU A 21 24.70 -16.91 -4.74
C LEU A 21 24.96 -16.28 -6.11
N THR A 22 24.97 -14.94 -6.24
CA THR A 22 25.28 -14.26 -7.51
C THR A 22 26.74 -14.50 -7.91
N VAL A 23 27.70 -14.42 -6.98
CA VAL A 23 29.12 -14.65 -7.24
C VAL A 23 29.42 -16.13 -7.54
N GLN A 24 28.73 -17.08 -6.89
CA GLN A 24 28.88 -18.52 -7.17
C GLN A 24 28.11 -18.96 -8.44
N TYR A 25 27.06 -18.21 -8.82
CA TYR A 25 26.26 -18.36 -10.04
C TYR A 25 27.01 -17.91 -11.31
N TYR A 26 27.90 -16.92 -11.21
CA TYR A 26 28.71 -16.44 -12.35
C TYR A 26 29.94 -17.32 -12.66
N LEU A 27 30.40 -18.16 -11.73
CA LEU A 27 31.62 -18.96 -11.90
C LEU A 27 31.44 -20.34 -12.57
N THR A 28 30.21 -20.82 -12.79
CA THR A 28 29.96 -22.24 -13.16
C THR A 28 29.27 -22.48 -14.52
N GLY A 29 29.01 -21.44 -15.34
CA GLY A 29 28.48 -21.64 -16.70
C GLY A 29 27.05 -22.23 -16.82
N CYS A 30 26.37 -22.54 -15.70
CA CYS A 30 25.01 -23.13 -15.67
C CYS A 30 23.84 -22.12 -15.67
N ALA A 31 24.13 -20.82 -15.71
CA ALA A 31 23.16 -19.73 -15.52
C ALA A 31 21.93 -19.81 -16.45
N SER A 32 22.10 -20.16 -17.72
CA SER A 32 21.01 -20.21 -18.71
C SER A 32 19.93 -21.25 -18.37
N SER A 33 20.32 -22.40 -17.81
CA SER A 33 19.41 -23.49 -17.45
C SER A 33 18.56 -23.17 -16.21
N VAL A 34 19.16 -22.51 -15.22
CA VAL A 34 18.48 -22.07 -13.99
C VAL A 34 17.44 -21.00 -14.31
N ASP A 35 17.80 -20.04 -15.16
CA ASP A 35 16.90 -18.96 -15.56
C ASP A 35 15.68 -19.49 -16.31
N SER A 36 15.89 -20.43 -17.24
CA SER A 36 14.79 -21.07 -17.96
C SER A 36 13.84 -21.80 -17.02
N LYS A 37 14.36 -22.44 -15.95
CA LYS A 37 13.52 -23.10 -14.94
C LYS A 37 12.74 -22.08 -14.12
N ILE A 38 13.37 -20.99 -13.68
CA ILE A 38 12.66 -19.92 -12.95
C ILE A 38 11.55 -19.31 -13.81
N GLU A 39 11.84 -18.98 -15.06
CA GLU A 39 10.85 -18.47 -16.02
C GLU A 39 9.67 -19.44 -16.14
N LYS A 40 9.94 -20.74 -16.28
CA LYS A 40 8.89 -21.78 -16.31
C LYS A 40 8.06 -21.83 -15.04
N ILE A 41 8.66 -21.77 -13.84
CA ILE A 41 7.90 -21.81 -12.58
C ILE A 41 6.94 -20.61 -12.50
N ILE A 42 7.41 -19.40 -12.82
CA ILE A 42 6.56 -18.20 -12.78
C ILE A 42 5.47 -18.31 -13.85
N SER A 43 5.79 -18.72 -15.08
CA SER A 43 4.80 -18.92 -16.13
C SER A 43 3.77 -19.99 -15.75
N TYR A 44 4.16 -21.09 -15.11
CA TYR A 44 3.21 -22.09 -14.64
C TYR A 44 2.29 -21.54 -13.54
N ARG A 45 2.79 -20.67 -12.65
CA ARG A 45 1.90 -19.97 -11.71
C ARG A 45 0.91 -19.08 -12.44
N LEU A 46 1.39 -18.22 -13.35
CA LEU A 46 0.52 -17.30 -14.10
C LEU A 46 -0.52 -18.02 -14.96
N ASN A 47 -0.20 -19.22 -15.47
CA ASN A 47 -1.12 -20.03 -16.25
C ASN A 47 -1.98 -20.99 -15.39
N GLY A 48 -1.82 -20.99 -14.06
CA GLY A 48 -2.53 -21.89 -13.15
C GLY A 48 -2.16 -23.37 -13.24
N GLU A 49 -0.99 -23.68 -13.80
CA GLU A 49 -0.50 -25.05 -14.03
C GLU A 49 0.47 -25.53 -12.94
N LEU A 50 0.91 -24.64 -12.03
CA LEU A 50 2.01 -24.92 -11.09
C LEU A 50 1.75 -26.15 -10.22
N ASN A 51 0.52 -26.33 -9.73
CA ASN A 51 0.13 -27.47 -8.90
C ASN A 51 0.35 -28.83 -9.60
N LYS A 52 0.23 -28.88 -10.93
CA LYS A 52 0.42 -30.11 -11.71
C LYS A 52 1.89 -30.37 -12.05
N ARG A 53 2.78 -29.39 -11.82
CA ARG A 53 4.16 -29.40 -12.33
C ARG A 53 5.24 -29.11 -11.28
N PHE A 54 4.89 -28.88 -10.02
CA PHE A 54 5.89 -28.56 -8.99
C PHE A 54 6.91 -29.70 -8.76
N GLU A 55 6.52 -30.97 -8.96
CA GLU A 55 7.42 -32.13 -8.80
C GLU A 55 8.64 -32.04 -9.73
N ALA A 56 8.52 -31.38 -10.89
CA ALA A 56 9.63 -31.16 -11.81
C ALA A 56 10.73 -30.23 -11.24
N PHE A 57 10.42 -29.45 -10.20
CA PHE A 57 11.33 -28.47 -9.61
C PHE A 57 11.67 -28.75 -8.14
N LEU A 58 10.86 -29.58 -7.47
CA LEU A 58 11.00 -29.90 -6.05
C LEU A 58 12.40 -30.44 -5.70
N HIS A 59 12.97 -31.25 -6.59
CA HIS A 59 14.27 -31.91 -6.40
C HIS A 59 15.38 -31.32 -7.27
N ASP A 60 15.21 -30.08 -7.76
CA ASP A 60 16.23 -29.43 -8.57
C ASP A 60 17.55 -29.31 -7.81
N ARG A 61 18.70 -29.52 -8.46
CA ARG A 61 20.02 -29.40 -7.80
C ARG A 61 20.29 -27.98 -7.29
N ASN A 62 19.73 -26.96 -7.94
CA ASN A 62 19.95 -25.57 -7.58
C ASN A 62 18.94 -25.09 -6.52
N PRO A 63 19.40 -24.62 -5.34
CA PRO A 63 18.52 -24.14 -4.28
C PRO A 63 17.70 -22.90 -4.67
N VAL A 64 18.16 -22.09 -5.62
CA VAL A 64 17.39 -20.92 -6.10
C VAL A 64 16.13 -21.35 -6.84
N VAL A 65 16.18 -22.44 -7.60
CA VAL A 65 15.00 -23.01 -8.30
C VAL A 65 13.99 -23.52 -7.27
N ARG A 66 14.46 -24.25 -6.25
CA ARG A 66 13.61 -24.77 -5.16
C ARG A 66 13.01 -23.66 -4.30
N ALA A 67 13.80 -22.62 -3.97
CA ALA A 67 13.32 -21.44 -3.27
C ALA A 67 12.30 -20.66 -4.11
N ARG A 68 12.52 -20.56 -5.43
CA ARG A 68 11.55 -19.95 -6.34
C ARG A 68 10.24 -20.73 -6.34
N LEU A 69 10.28 -22.06 -6.39
CA LEU A 69 9.07 -22.88 -6.26
C LEU A 69 8.33 -22.57 -4.96
N ALA A 70 9.03 -22.55 -3.81
CA ALA A 70 8.41 -22.20 -2.52
C ALA A 70 7.76 -20.81 -2.54
N TYR A 71 8.41 -19.82 -3.16
CA TYR A 71 7.88 -18.47 -3.27
C TYR A 71 6.63 -18.40 -4.16
N GLU A 72 6.65 -19.02 -5.36
CA GLU A 72 5.47 -19.02 -6.25
C GLU A 72 4.29 -19.76 -5.63
N LEU A 73 4.54 -20.84 -4.87
CA LEU A 73 3.50 -21.51 -4.07
C LEU A 73 2.94 -20.60 -2.98
N SER A 74 3.73 -19.69 -2.40
CA SER A 74 3.23 -18.72 -1.43
C SER A 74 2.31 -17.66 -2.03
N LEU A 75 2.46 -17.37 -3.33
CA LEU A 75 1.60 -16.45 -4.07
C LEU A 75 0.30 -17.14 -4.50
N TRP A 76 0.21 -18.46 -4.34
CA TRP A 76 -0.97 -19.27 -4.59
C TRP A 76 -1.84 -19.29 -3.33
N GLU A 77 -3.14 -18.97 -3.45
CA GLU A 77 -4.09 -18.94 -2.30
C GLU A 77 -4.66 -20.32 -1.95
N ASP A 78 -4.23 -21.39 -2.62
CA ASP A 78 -4.73 -22.74 -2.41
C ASP A 78 -3.75 -23.61 -1.58
N THR A 79 -4.32 -24.37 -0.66
CA THR A 79 -3.61 -25.17 0.35
C THR A 79 -2.95 -26.43 -0.21
N SER A 80 -3.21 -26.80 -1.47
CA SER A 80 -2.60 -27.95 -2.15
C SER A 80 -1.07 -27.92 -2.13
N GLY A 81 -0.47 -26.72 -2.12
CA GLY A 81 0.98 -26.51 -2.03
C GLY A 81 1.59 -26.76 -0.64
N VAL A 82 0.79 -26.85 0.44
CA VAL A 82 1.29 -26.96 1.82
C VAL A 82 2.14 -28.22 2.03
N SER A 83 1.73 -29.35 1.46
CA SER A 83 2.49 -30.60 1.55
C SER A 83 3.89 -30.47 0.95
N VAL A 84 4.01 -29.77 -0.19
CA VAL A 84 5.25 -29.49 -0.91
C VAL A 84 6.13 -28.54 -0.12
N LEU A 85 5.53 -27.47 0.43
CA LEU A 85 6.23 -26.50 1.26
C LEU A 85 6.82 -27.14 2.51
N ARG A 86 6.15 -28.10 3.12
CA ARG A 86 6.69 -28.87 4.26
C ARG A 86 7.90 -29.72 3.87
N LYS A 87 7.94 -30.29 2.66
CA LYS A 87 9.13 -30.98 2.13
C LYS A 87 10.28 -29.98 1.95
N LEU A 88 10.03 -28.84 1.28
CA LEU A 88 11.01 -27.78 1.06
C LEU A 88 11.50 -27.12 2.36
N PHE A 89 10.67 -27.09 3.41
CA PHE A 89 11.07 -26.58 4.71
C PHE A 89 12.11 -27.47 5.42
N ASN A 90 12.29 -28.71 4.97
CA ASN A 90 13.34 -29.62 5.40
C ASN A 90 14.58 -29.61 4.50
N ASP A 91 14.66 -28.68 3.55
CA ASP A 91 15.77 -28.58 2.60
C ASP A 91 17.12 -28.27 3.29
N SER A 92 18.22 -28.74 2.69
CA SER A 92 19.56 -28.47 3.21
C SER A 92 19.95 -27.00 3.13
N SER A 93 19.42 -26.25 2.16
CA SER A 93 19.70 -24.83 1.96
C SER A 93 18.86 -23.94 2.88
N PRO A 94 19.50 -23.08 3.71
CA PRO A 94 18.79 -22.10 4.53
C PRO A 94 17.91 -21.15 3.71
N LEU A 95 18.30 -20.84 2.47
CA LEU A 95 17.48 -20.01 1.57
C LEU A 95 16.11 -20.65 1.31
N VAL A 96 16.11 -21.93 0.98
CA VAL A 96 14.87 -22.66 0.66
C VAL A 96 14.00 -22.72 1.91
N ARG A 97 14.60 -23.06 3.07
CA ARG A 97 13.88 -23.11 4.34
C ARG A 97 13.30 -21.76 4.76
N ASN A 98 14.03 -20.67 4.57
CA ASN A 98 13.56 -19.32 4.89
C ASN A 98 12.33 -18.97 4.05
N ILE A 99 12.39 -19.16 2.72
CA ILE A 99 11.25 -18.90 1.84
C ILE A 99 10.09 -19.84 2.13
N SER A 100 10.35 -21.11 2.44
CA SER A 100 9.31 -22.07 2.85
C SER A 100 8.67 -21.69 4.18
N ALA A 101 9.42 -21.16 5.15
CA ALA A 101 8.86 -20.65 6.41
C ALA A 101 7.87 -19.51 6.13
N TYR A 102 8.30 -18.51 5.35
CA TYR A 102 7.44 -17.41 4.90
C TYR A 102 6.17 -17.94 4.22
N ALA A 103 6.33 -18.87 3.28
CA ALA A 103 5.22 -19.45 2.53
C ALA A 103 4.24 -20.18 3.44
N LEU A 104 4.72 -21.04 4.34
CA LEU A 104 3.89 -21.75 5.32
C LEU A 104 3.17 -20.77 6.26
N GLY A 105 3.82 -19.66 6.64
CA GLY A 105 3.22 -18.61 7.45
C GLY A 105 2.02 -17.91 6.80
N ARG A 106 1.85 -18.03 5.48
CA ARG A 106 0.70 -17.49 4.73
C ARG A 106 -0.52 -18.41 4.71
N PHE A 107 -0.35 -19.69 5.01
CA PHE A 107 -1.44 -20.64 5.05
C PHE A 107 -1.94 -20.83 6.49
N GLU A 108 -3.24 -20.65 6.69
CA GLU A 108 -3.88 -20.79 8.01
C GLU A 108 -4.20 -22.25 8.38
N THR A 109 -3.36 -23.20 7.97
CA THR A 109 -3.58 -24.64 8.20
C THR A 109 -2.86 -25.15 9.46
N ALA A 110 -3.44 -26.15 10.12
CA ALA A 110 -2.85 -26.75 11.33
C ALA A 110 -1.49 -27.40 11.04
N GLU A 111 -1.35 -28.00 9.86
CA GLU A 111 -0.14 -28.68 9.40
C GLU A 111 1.02 -27.70 9.17
N ALA A 112 0.74 -26.53 8.58
CA ALA A 112 1.73 -25.48 8.38
C ALA A 112 2.21 -24.93 9.74
N ARG A 113 1.27 -24.61 10.63
CA ARG A 113 1.58 -24.15 12.00
C ARG A 113 2.42 -25.15 12.78
N LYS A 114 2.00 -26.42 12.81
CA LYS A 114 2.72 -27.50 13.48
C LYS A 114 4.16 -27.61 12.97
N SER A 115 4.35 -27.56 11.65
CA SER A 115 5.67 -27.67 11.03
C SER A 115 6.60 -26.51 11.44
N LEU A 116 6.08 -25.28 11.51
CA LEU A 116 6.84 -24.10 11.97
C LEU A 116 7.28 -24.26 13.43
N LEU A 117 6.37 -24.68 14.31
CA LEU A 117 6.64 -24.85 15.74
C LEU A 117 7.68 -25.95 16.02
N GLU A 118 7.56 -27.10 15.37
CA GLU A 118 8.49 -28.23 15.54
C GLU A 118 9.92 -27.91 15.07
N ARG A 119 10.07 -26.92 14.17
CA ARG A 119 11.37 -26.53 13.62
C ARG A 119 12.16 -25.59 14.53
N ILE A 120 11.52 -24.90 15.48
CA ILE A 120 12.15 -23.90 16.36
C ILE A 120 13.40 -24.45 17.05
N GLU A 121 13.34 -25.66 17.60
CA GLU A 121 14.44 -26.24 18.39
C GLU A 121 15.57 -26.80 17.53
N LYS A 122 15.32 -27.03 16.24
CA LYS A 122 16.25 -27.70 15.31
C LYS A 122 16.91 -26.75 14.32
N GLU A 123 16.35 -25.55 14.14
CA GLU A 123 16.87 -24.61 13.16
C GLU A 123 18.09 -23.86 13.69
N ALA A 124 19.21 -24.03 12.99
CA ALA A 124 20.47 -23.37 13.34
C ALA A 124 20.63 -22.00 12.66
N ASP A 125 19.94 -21.76 11.54
CA ASP A 125 20.08 -20.52 10.79
C ASP A 125 19.24 -19.39 11.42
N PRO A 126 19.86 -18.28 11.85
CA PRO A 126 19.15 -17.21 12.54
C PRO A 126 18.16 -16.46 11.63
N ASP A 127 18.41 -16.40 10.32
CA ASP A 127 17.51 -15.71 9.38
C ASP A 127 16.28 -16.60 9.12
N VAL A 128 16.44 -17.92 9.04
CA VAL A 128 15.31 -18.88 9.00
C VAL A 128 14.50 -18.79 10.30
N LEU A 129 15.15 -18.76 11.47
CA LEU A 129 14.46 -18.56 12.75
C LEU A 129 13.67 -17.25 12.79
N GLU A 130 14.24 -16.13 12.34
CA GLU A 130 13.51 -14.85 12.29
C GLU A 130 12.21 -14.97 11.49
N GLU A 131 12.26 -15.63 10.32
CA GLU A 131 11.06 -15.85 9.48
C GLU A 131 10.06 -16.83 10.12
N ILE A 132 10.53 -17.88 10.80
CA ILE A 132 9.66 -18.80 11.55
C ILE A 132 8.86 -18.02 12.60
N PHE A 133 9.50 -17.16 13.38
CA PHE A 133 8.80 -16.38 14.42
C PHE A 133 7.82 -15.36 13.83
N LEU A 134 8.20 -14.67 12.75
CA LEU A 134 7.27 -13.78 12.03
C LEU A 134 6.05 -14.55 11.50
N SER A 135 6.27 -15.75 10.96
CA SER A 135 5.23 -16.62 10.43
C SER A 135 4.29 -17.14 11.52
N ILE A 136 4.82 -17.59 12.66
CA ILE A 136 4.02 -18.02 13.82
C ILE A 136 3.21 -16.85 14.38
N GLY A 137 3.76 -15.63 14.41
CA GLY A 137 2.98 -14.46 14.82
C GLY A 137 1.72 -14.27 13.96
N LYS A 138 1.84 -14.48 12.64
CA LYS A 138 0.74 -14.29 11.68
C LYS A 138 -0.36 -15.35 11.78
N ASN A 139 -0.01 -16.62 12.01
CA ASN A 139 -0.98 -17.71 11.97
C ASN A 139 -1.18 -18.46 13.30
N GLY A 140 -0.35 -18.23 14.31
CA GLY A 140 -0.40 -18.91 15.61
C GLY A 140 -1.67 -18.62 16.41
N THR A 141 -1.97 -19.50 17.35
CA THR A 141 -3.08 -19.39 18.30
C THR A 141 -2.62 -18.84 19.66
N GLU A 142 -3.57 -18.55 20.55
CA GLU A 142 -3.24 -18.16 21.93
C GLU A 142 -2.46 -19.26 22.68
N GLU A 143 -2.79 -20.54 22.43
CA GLU A 143 -2.05 -21.68 22.97
C GLU A 143 -0.60 -21.71 22.46
N ASP A 144 -0.39 -21.40 21.18
CA ASP A 144 0.94 -21.31 20.60
C ASP A 144 1.75 -20.20 21.26
N LEU A 145 1.16 -19.02 21.51
CA LEU A 145 1.83 -17.92 22.21
C LEU A 145 2.29 -18.33 23.62
N ARG A 146 1.45 -19.07 24.36
CA ARG A 146 1.81 -19.61 25.70
C ARG A 146 2.93 -20.65 25.57
N SER A 147 2.84 -21.53 24.59
CA SER A 147 3.80 -22.61 24.33
C SER A 147 5.17 -22.11 23.88
N LEU A 148 5.24 -21.04 23.07
CA LEU A 148 6.50 -20.40 22.64
C LEU A 148 7.41 -20.04 23.81
N VAL A 149 6.82 -19.60 24.91
CA VAL A 149 7.59 -19.18 26.10
C VAL A 149 7.91 -20.38 27.00
N LEU A 150 6.94 -21.26 27.23
CA LEU A 150 7.07 -22.35 28.20
C LEU A 150 7.84 -23.53 27.63
N LYS A 151 7.42 -24.04 26.47
CA LYS A 151 7.99 -25.23 25.84
C LYS A 151 9.30 -24.90 25.15
N TYR A 152 9.29 -23.89 24.27
CA TYR A 152 10.42 -23.58 23.40
C TYR A 152 11.43 -22.58 24.02
N LYS A 153 11.17 -22.09 25.24
CA LYS A 153 12.03 -21.15 25.99
C LYS A 153 12.44 -19.90 25.18
N VAL A 154 11.59 -19.43 24.28
CA VAL A 154 11.90 -18.32 23.35
C VAL A 154 11.90 -16.99 24.10
N ARG A 155 12.97 -16.21 23.95
CA ARG A 155 13.16 -14.89 24.59
C ARG A 155 13.74 -13.86 23.63
N GLY A 156 13.74 -12.60 24.06
CA GLY A 156 14.44 -11.51 23.37
C GLY A 156 13.85 -11.20 21.99
N LYS A 157 14.72 -10.96 21.00
CA LYS A 157 14.32 -10.49 19.65
C LYS A 157 13.28 -11.40 18.98
N PHE A 158 13.41 -12.72 19.13
CA PHE A 158 12.56 -13.69 18.44
C PHE A 158 11.14 -13.68 18.97
N LEU A 159 10.99 -13.58 20.30
CA LEU A 159 9.68 -13.39 20.92
C LEU A 159 9.04 -12.08 20.42
N MET A 160 9.80 -10.99 20.32
CA MET A 160 9.27 -9.73 19.82
C MET A 160 8.77 -9.85 18.36
N LEU A 161 9.49 -10.56 17.49
CA LEU A 161 9.05 -10.78 16.11
C LEU A 161 7.73 -11.56 16.04
N ALA A 162 7.55 -12.59 16.87
CA ALA A 162 6.27 -13.30 16.95
C ALA A 162 5.15 -12.41 17.50
N LEU A 163 5.45 -11.61 18.53
CA LEU A 163 4.47 -10.70 19.14
C LEU A 163 3.93 -9.65 18.16
N GLU A 164 4.68 -9.31 17.10
CA GLU A 164 4.19 -8.42 16.04
C GLU A 164 2.87 -8.92 15.45
N GLY A 165 2.85 -10.15 14.93
CA GLY A 165 1.63 -10.72 14.34
C GLY A 165 0.54 -11.06 15.37
N PHE A 166 0.93 -11.54 16.56
CA PHE A 166 -0.04 -11.88 17.60
C PHE A 166 -0.83 -10.65 18.08
N LEU A 167 -0.15 -9.54 18.36
CA LEU A 167 -0.81 -8.33 18.84
C LEU A 167 -1.63 -7.64 17.74
N GLU A 168 -1.20 -7.67 16.48
CA GLU A 168 -2.01 -7.22 15.33
C GLU A 168 -3.36 -7.95 15.27
N ARG A 169 -3.38 -9.22 15.69
CA ARG A 169 -4.58 -10.08 15.74
C ARG A 169 -5.32 -10.02 17.07
N GLY A 170 -4.87 -9.20 18.02
CA GLY A 170 -5.49 -9.08 19.34
C GLY A 170 -5.22 -10.26 20.29
N ILE A 171 -4.25 -11.11 19.97
CA ILE A 171 -3.85 -12.26 20.81
C ILE A 171 -2.66 -11.82 21.67
N TYR A 172 -2.83 -11.79 23.00
CA TYR A 172 -1.77 -11.37 23.91
C TYR A 172 -1.98 -11.89 25.33
N THR A 173 -0.95 -11.77 26.17
CA THR A 173 -1.08 -11.89 27.63
C THR A 173 -0.46 -10.67 28.30
N GLU A 174 -0.92 -10.32 29.50
CA GLU A 174 -0.39 -9.16 30.23
C GLU A 174 1.13 -9.22 30.41
N GLY A 175 1.67 -10.41 30.70
CA GLY A 175 3.11 -10.62 30.80
C GLY A 175 3.87 -10.28 29.51
N ARG A 176 3.27 -10.49 28.33
CA ARG A 176 3.91 -10.13 27.04
C ARG A 176 3.85 -8.64 26.77
N ILE A 177 2.77 -7.96 27.19
CA ILE A 177 2.70 -6.50 27.13
C ILE A 177 3.75 -5.87 28.05
N ASN A 178 3.87 -6.36 29.29
CA ASN A 178 4.87 -5.89 30.24
C ASN A 178 6.31 -6.09 29.71
N PHE A 179 6.57 -7.23 29.06
CA PHE A 179 7.83 -7.48 28.38
C PHE A 179 8.13 -6.44 27.28
N LEU A 180 7.15 -6.12 26.42
CA LEU A 180 7.32 -5.10 25.38
C LEU A 180 7.53 -3.70 25.98
N LEU A 181 6.81 -3.35 27.04
CA LEU A 181 6.96 -2.08 27.75
C LEU A 181 8.34 -1.93 28.39
N GLU A 182 8.88 -3.01 28.97
CA GLU A 182 10.25 -3.04 29.51
C GLU A 182 11.27 -2.82 28.37
N LYS A 183 11.12 -3.54 27.25
CA LYS A 183 12.00 -3.39 26.08
C LYS A 183 11.89 -2.00 25.45
N LEU A 184 10.71 -1.39 25.46
CA LEU A 184 10.48 -0.03 24.98
C LEU A 184 11.18 1.03 25.86
N ALA A 185 11.18 0.82 27.17
CA ALA A 185 11.77 1.74 28.14
C ALA A 185 13.30 1.60 28.21
N ASN A 186 13.80 0.37 28.31
CA ASN A 186 15.18 0.07 28.73
C ASN A 186 16.00 -0.72 27.71
N GLY A 187 15.39 -1.17 26.60
CA GLY A 187 16.07 -1.94 25.58
C GLY A 187 17.13 -1.14 24.83
N ASN A 188 17.96 -1.83 24.06
CA ASN A 188 18.83 -1.14 23.09
C ASN A 188 18.00 -0.48 21.98
N LEU A 189 18.63 0.38 21.15
CA LEU A 189 17.94 1.11 20.07
C LEU A 189 17.05 0.20 19.20
N ARG A 190 17.53 -0.98 18.81
CA ARG A 190 16.79 -1.92 17.95
C ARG A 190 15.60 -2.54 18.68
N GLU A 191 15.77 -2.92 19.95
CA GLU A 191 14.67 -3.44 20.77
C GLU A 191 13.60 -2.38 20.99
N ARG A 192 13.99 -1.14 21.27
CA ARG A 192 13.05 -0.02 21.43
C ARG A 192 12.28 0.24 20.14
N GLU A 193 12.94 0.24 18.98
CA GLU A 193 12.29 0.39 17.67
C GLU A 193 11.28 -0.73 17.40
N ILE A 194 11.66 -2.00 17.65
CA ILE A 194 10.77 -3.14 17.42
C ILE A 194 9.59 -3.10 18.39
N ALA A 195 9.81 -2.85 19.68
CA ALA A 195 8.75 -2.75 20.68
C ALA A 195 7.77 -1.63 20.34
N ALA A 196 8.30 -0.46 19.95
CA ALA A 196 7.47 0.69 19.61
C ALA A 196 6.61 0.40 18.38
N ARG A 197 7.19 -0.21 17.33
CA ARG A 197 6.44 -0.66 16.15
C ARG A 197 5.30 -1.60 16.51
N ILE A 198 5.58 -2.65 17.27
CA ILE A 198 4.58 -3.65 17.65
C ILE A 198 3.41 -2.99 18.38
N LEU A 199 3.69 -2.09 19.32
CA LEU A 199 2.64 -1.41 20.09
C LEU A 199 1.85 -0.40 19.25
N VAL A 200 2.47 0.23 18.25
CA VAL A 200 1.75 1.13 17.31
C VAL A 200 0.72 0.35 16.48
N PHE A 201 1.07 -0.85 16.01
CA PHE A 201 0.21 -1.65 15.13
C PHE A 201 -0.61 -2.74 15.84
N ALA A 202 -0.49 -2.85 17.16
CA ALA A 202 -1.33 -3.75 17.96
C ALA A 202 -2.82 -3.46 17.71
N SER A 203 -3.67 -4.50 17.71
CA SER A 203 -5.12 -4.38 17.62
C SER A 203 -5.69 -3.46 18.72
N ASP A 204 -6.82 -2.80 18.44
CA ASP A 204 -7.51 -1.94 19.41
C ASP A 204 -8.03 -2.71 20.63
N SER A 205 -8.15 -4.05 20.54
CA SER A 205 -8.47 -4.92 21.69
C SER A 205 -7.30 -5.09 22.67
N VAL A 206 -6.08 -4.73 22.28
CA VAL A 206 -4.88 -4.88 23.11
C VAL A 206 -4.79 -3.72 24.12
N ARG A 207 -4.90 -4.06 25.41
CA ARG A 207 -4.79 -3.08 26.50
C ARG A 207 -3.33 -2.85 26.87
N VAL A 208 -2.89 -1.60 26.78
CA VAL A 208 -1.50 -1.19 27.07
C VAL A 208 -1.50 -0.01 28.02
N ASN A 209 -0.85 -0.16 29.18
CA ASN A 209 -0.65 0.94 30.13
C ASN A 209 0.69 1.63 29.88
N LEU A 210 0.74 2.50 28.87
CA LEU A 210 1.96 3.24 28.52
C LEU A 210 2.10 4.52 29.37
N SER A 211 3.29 4.76 29.91
CA SER A 211 3.59 5.97 30.69
C SER A 211 4.08 7.12 29.80
N LYS A 212 3.77 8.36 30.21
CA LYS A 212 4.24 9.57 29.50
C LYS A 212 5.77 9.65 29.48
N LYS A 213 6.43 9.28 30.58
CA LYS A 213 7.90 9.27 30.70
C LYS A 213 8.58 8.40 29.64
N VAL A 214 8.00 7.23 29.32
CA VAL A 214 8.54 6.36 28.26
C VAL A 214 8.44 7.04 26.89
N ILE A 215 7.32 7.70 26.61
CA ILE A 215 7.12 8.44 25.35
C ILE A 215 8.10 9.60 25.23
N ASP A 216 8.23 10.42 26.26
CA ASP A 216 9.15 11.57 26.27
C ASP A 216 10.61 11.09 26.12
N GLY A 217 10.96 9.96 26.74
CA GLY A 217 12.26 9.30 26.59
C GLY A 217 12.50 8.74 25.19
N LEU A 218 11.47 8.20 24.51
CA LEU A 218 11.58 7.77 23.11
C LEU A 218 11.77 8.96 22.17
N PHE A 219 11.05 10.05 22.40
CA PHE A 219 11.16 11.26 21.59
C PHE A 219 12.56 11.87 21.67
N SER A 220 13.14 11.89 22.86
CA SER A 220 14.47 12.46 23.11
C SER A 220 15.62 11.53 22.71
N SER A 221 15.32 10.32 22.22
CA SER A 221 16.35 9.33 21.90
C SER A 221 17.07 9.63 20.58
N PRO A 222 18.37 9.31 20.48
CA PRO A 222 19.11 9.47 19.23
C PRO A 222 18.54 8.56 18.14
N GLY A 223 18.44 9.10 16.92
CA GLY A 223 18.03 8.37 15.73
C GLY A 223 16.70 8.84 15.15
N ASN A 224 16.53 8.63 13.84
CA ASN A 224 15.47 9.27 13.08
C ASN A 224 14.09 8.60 13.20
N LYS A 225 13.95 7.46 13.90
CA LYS A 225 12.69 6.68 13.93
C LYS A 225 11.94 6.74 15.25
N LEU A 226 12.65 6.67 16.38
CA LEU A 226 12.03 6.65 17.70
C LEU A 226 11.13 7.88 17.98
N PRO A 227 11.48 9.10 17.53
CA PRO A 227 10.57 10.24 17.64
C PRO A 227 9.23 10.04 16.92
N PHE A 228 9.22 9.43 15.73
CA PHE A 228 7.97 9.11 15.02
C PHE A 228 7.11 8.12 15.79
N TYR A 229 7.74 7.07 16.34
CA TYR A 229 7.00 6.12 17.17
C TYR A 229 6.49 6.75 18.46
N ALA A 230 7.25 7.66 19.08
CA ALA A 230 6.80 8.39 20.27
C ALA A 230 5.51 9.18 19.97
N VAL A 231 5.47 9.90 18.84
CA VAL A 231 4.27 10.61 18.37
C VAL A 231 3.09 9.65 18.16
N LEU A 232 3.32 8.54 17.45
CA LEU A 232 2.30 7.55 17.14
C LEU A 232 1.74 6.87 18.39
N LEU A 233 2.61 6.45 19.31
CA LEU A 233 2.21 5.85 20.60
C LEU A 233 1.47 6.85 21.47
N ALA A 234 1.92 8.11 21.50
CA ALA A 234 1.27 9.16 22.26
C ALA A 234 -0.17 9.39 21.78
N ALA A 235 -0.36 9.47 20.47
CA ALA A 235 -1.69 9.63 19.87
C ALA A 235 -2.57 8.40 20.12
N ARG A 236 -2.05 7.19 19.87
CA ARG A 236 -2.77 5.93 20.04
C ARG A 236 -3.26 5.71 21.46
N TYR A 237 -2.39 5.95 22.45
CA TYR A 237 -2.67 5.65 23.86
C TYR A 237 -3.10 6.87 24.69
N GLY A 238 -3.46 7.99 24.05
CA GLY A 238 -3.96 9.18 24.74
C GLY A 238 -2.95 9.82 25.69
N LYS A 239 -1.67 9.83 25.32
CA LYS A 239 -0.56 10.33 26.15
C LYS A 239 0.07 11.62 25.61
N ILE A 240 -0.52 12.23 24.58
CA ILE A 240 -0.12 13.56 24.10
C ILE A 240 -0.21 14.54 25.28
N ASN A 241 0.89 15.25 25.52
CA ASN A 241 1.02 16.19 26.63
C ASN A 241 1.74 17.47 26.17
N LYS A 242 1.71 18.53 26.98
CA LYS A 242 2.30 19.83 26.64
C LYS A 242 3.81 19.74 26.36
N THR A 243 4.54 18.94 27.14
CA THR A 243 5.99 18.74 26.98
C THR A 243 6.30 18.12 25.61
N LEU A 244 5.62 17.03 25.27
CA LEU A 244 5.79 16.38 23.97
C LEU A 244 5.44 17.31 22.81
N LEU A 245 4.34 18.07 22.90
CA LEU A 245 3.96 19.02 21.86
C LEU A 245 5.03 20.10 21.66
N LYS A 246 5.63 20.62 22.74
CA LYS A 246 6.73 21.57 22.66
C LYS A 246 7.94 20.93 21.95
N SER A 247 8.36 19.74 22.38
CA SER A 247 9.47 19.02 21.74
C SER A 247 9.23 18.73 20.26
N VAL A 248 7.98 18.47 19.86
CA VAL A 248 7.59 18.31 18.45
C VAL A 248 7.71 19.63 17.68
N VAL A 249 7.25 20.75 18.25
CA VAL A 249 7.37 22.08 17.61
C VAL A 249 8.85 22.44 17.39
N ASP A 250 9.69 22.16 18.39
CA ASP A 250 11.12 22.45 18.38
C ASP A 250 11.92 21.48 17.48
N SER A 251 11.30 20.39 17.00
CA SER A 251 11.95 19.42 16.13
C SER A 251 12.40 20.04 14.80
N PRO A 252 13.66 19.87 14.38
CA PRO A 252 14.13 20.33 13.08
C PRO A 252 13.59 19.48 11.92
N ASP A 253 13.12 18.25 12.19
CA ASP A 253 12.51 17.40 11.17
C ASP A 253 11.02 17.75 10.99
N PRO A 254 10.62 18.36 9.86
CA PRO A 254 9.23 18.76 9.61
C PRO A 254 8.27 17.57 9.58
N ARG A 255 8.76 16.37 9.24
CA ARG A 255 7.95 15.15 9.17
C ARG A 255 7.40 14.75 10.53
N ILE A 256 8.09 15.08 11.62
CA ILE A 256 7.62 14.79 12.99
C ILE A 256 6.41 15.69 13.32
N LYS A 257 6.47 16.98 12.97
CA LYS A 257 5.35 17.93 13.15
C LYS A 257 4.12 17.50 12.36
N ILE A 258 4.35 17.16 11.09
CA ILE A 258 3.33 16.64 10.18
C ILE A 258 2.70 15.36 10.76
N LYS A 259 3.53 14.43 11.24
CA LYS A 259 3.04 13.18 11.82
C LYS A 259 2.19 13.44 13.06
N MET A 260 2.61 14.37 13.92
CA MET A 260 1.80 14.76 15.08
C MET A 260 0.46 15.34 14.65
N LEU A 261 0.43 16.33 13.75
CA LEU A 261 -0.80 16.92 13.22
C LEU A 261 -1.78 15.85 12.70
N SER A 262 -1.28 14.91 11.90
CA SER A 262 -2.11 13.83 11.36
C SER A 262 -2.65 12.83 12.38
N SER A 263 -2.07 12.81 13.59
CA SER A 263 -2.42 11.86 14.65
C SER A 263 -3.32 12.47 15.73
N LEU A 264 -3.55 13.79 15.71
CA LEU A 264 -4.35 14.48 16.73
C LEU A 264 -5.85 14.14 16.60
N LYS A 265 -6.45 13.72 17.72
CA LYS A 265 -7.91 13.62 17.87
C LYS A 265 -8.38 14.76 18.77
N GLY A 266 -9.12 15.72 18.20
CA GLY A 266 -9.71 16.86 18.93
C GLY A 266 -8.98 18.19 18.73
N PHE A 267 -9.75 19.27 18.59
CA PHE A 267 -9.29 20.58 18.12
C PHE A 267 -8.81 21.53 19.23
N ARG A 268 -9.67 21.78 20.23
CA ARG A 268 -9.45 22.85 21.24
C ARG A 268 -8.23 22.57 22.11
N THR A 269 -8.01 21.30 22.47
CA THR A 269 -6.91 20.84 23.32
C THR A 269 -5.54 21.21 22.77
N TYR A 270 -5.39 21.28 21.45
CA TYR A 270 -4.10 21.44 20.78
C TYR A 270 -3.95 22.78 20.03
N LYS A 271 -4.76 23.79 20.41
CA LYS A 271 -4.80 25.11 19.77
C LYS A 271 -3.44 25.77 19.56
N SER A 272 -2.61 25.81 20.60
CA SER A 272 -1.27 26.40 20.52
C SER A 272 -0.37 25.67 19.53
N PHE A 273 -0.45 24.34 19.49
CA PHE A 273 0.38 23.50 18.63
C PHE A 273 0.08 23.74 17.15
N TRP A 274 -1.17 23.57 16.72
CA TRP A 274 -1.49 23.74 15.30
C TRP A 274 -1.40 25.20 14.85
N LYS A 275 -1.61 26.21 15.72
CA LYS A 275 -1.33 27.62 15.39
C LYS A 275 0.17 27.85 15.11
N SER A 276 1.06 27.23 15.88
CA SER A 276 2.50 27.26 15.59
C SER A 276 2.80 26.62 14.24
N CYS A 277 2.16 25.50 13.90
CA CYS A 277 2.38 24.83 12.62
C CYS A 277 1.85 25.62 11.41
N LEU A 278 0.79 26.42 11.56
CA LEU A 278 0.26 27.30 10.50
C LEU A 278 1.26 28.38 10.05
N THR A 279 2.22 28.72 10.91
CA THR A 279 3.23 29.77 10.66
C THR A 279 4.65 29.19 10.58
N ASP A 280 4.79 27.86 10.52
CA ASP A 280 6.08 27.19 10.39
C ASP A 280 6.78 27.62 9.09
N THR A 281 8.10 27.70 9.07
CA THR A 281 8.88 28.02 7.87
C THR A 281 8.74 26.98 6.76
N ASN A 282 8.47 25.72 7.11
CA ASN A 282 8.33 24.62 6.16
C ASN A 282 6.91 24.56 5.57
N VAL A 283 6.83 24.64 4.24
CA VAL A 283 5.56 24.65 3.49
C VAL A 283 4.71 23.43 3.79
N SER A 284 5.32 22.23 3.82
CA SER A 284 4.61 20.98 4.12
C SER A 284 4.00 20.95 5.51
N VAL A 285 4.64 21.58 6.51
CA VAL A 285 4.08 21.69 7.87
C VAL A 285 2.85 22.60 7.86
N ARG A 286 2.93 23.75 7.19
CA ARG A 286 1.77 24.66 7.04
C ARG A 286 0.62 23.99 6.29
N SER A 287 0.90 23.32 5.17
CA SER A 287 -0.08 22.55 4.39
C SER A 287 -0.76 21.47 5.24
N ALA A 288 0.01 20.70 6.01
CA ALA A 288 -0.53 19.68 6.92
C ALA A 288 -1.38 20.28 8.05
N ALA A 289 -1.03 21.48 8.53
CA ALA A 289 -1.82 22.18 9.54
C ALA A 289 -3.17 22.65 8.99
N ILE A 290 -3.20 23.23 7.78
CA ILE A 290 -4.47 23.59 7.10
C ILE A 290 -5.32 22.34 6.85
N GLU A 291 -4.69 21.25 6.40
CA GLU A 291 -5.37 19.97 6.17
C GLU A 291 -5.97 19.38 7.43
N TYR A 292 -5.22 19.38 8.52
CA TYR A 292 -5.70 18.95 9.82
C TYR A 292 -6.98 19.71 10.22
N LEU A 293 -7.00 21.03 10.03
CA LEU A 293 -8.12 21.89 10.40
C LEU A 293 -9.38 21.57 9.61
N TYR A 294 -9.31 21.47 8.27
CA TYR A 294 -10.54 21.20 7.51
C TYR A 294 -11.03 19.77 7.67
N LYS A 295 -10.15 18.77 7.87
CA LYS A 295 -10.57 17.37 8.04
C LYS A 295 -11.09 17.04 9.45
N ASN A 296 -10.57 17.69 10.49
CA ASN A 296 -10.78 17.24 11.88
C ASN A 296 -11.41 18.29 12.79
N CYS A 297 -11.60 19.55 12.36
CA CYS A 297 -11.99 20.63 13.27
C CYS A 297 -13.29 21.32 12.83
N SER A 298 -14.40 21.06 13.52
CA SER A 298 -15.71 21.69 13.24
C SER A 298 -15.75 23.20 13.53
N ASP A 299 -15.02 23.66 14.55
CA ASP A 299 -15.18 24.99 15.16
C ASP A 299 -13.92 25.86 15.02
N VAL A 300 -13.36 26.00 13.82
CA VAL A 300 -12.18 26.87 13.61
C VAL A 300 -12.56 28.33 13.85
N ASP A 301 -11.80 29.07 14.68
CA ASP A 301 -12.11 30.47 15.00
C ASP A 301 -11.99 31.40 13.79
N ARG A 302 -12.78 32.49 13.78
CA ARG A 302 -12.90 33.39 12.62
C ARG A 302 -11.57 34.05 12.23
N GLU A 303 -10.72 34.37 13.19
CA GLU A 303 -9.37 34.90 12.94
C GLU A 303 -8.55 33.89 12.11
N THR A 304 -8.55 32.61 12.52
CA THR A 304 -7.85 31.54 11.82
C THR A 304 -8.46 31.26 10.45
N GLN A 305 -9.80 31.29 10.32
CA GLN A 305 -10.47 31.15 9.02
C GLN A 305 -10.02 32.24 8.04
N VAL A 306 -10.08 33.52 8.45
CA VAL A 306 -9.67 34.66 7.64
C VAL A 306 -8.18 34.58 7.28
N PHE A 307 -7.33 34.15 8.22
CA PHE A 307 -5.91 33.94 7.95
C PHE A 307 -5.70 32.94 6.81
N ILE A 308 -6.33 31.77 6.88
CA ILE A 308 -6.19 30.71 5.85
C ILE A 308 -6.79 31.15 4.53
N GLU A 309 -7.98 31.77 4.55
CA GLU A 309 -8.63 32.34 3.36
C GLU A 309 -7.70 33.30 2.63
N LYS A 310 -7.06 34.23 3.35
CA LYS A 310 -6.11 35.19 2.77
C LYS A 310 -4.92 34.49 2.10
N GLN A 311 -4.44 33.38 2.65
CA GLN A 311 -3.36 32.60 2.01
C GLN A 311 -3.77 32.07 0.63
N GLY A 312 -5.05 31.73 0.43
CA GLY A 312 -5.59 31.27 -0.86
C GLY A 312 -5.46 32.30 -1.98
N TYR A 313 -5.48 33.59 -1.67
CA TYR A 313 -5.38 34.66 -2.68
C TYR A 313 -3.99 35.27 -2.79
N SER A 314 -3.19 35.21 -1.73
CA SER A 314 -1.95 36.00 -1.61
C SER A 314 -0.67 35.19 -1.52
N SER A 315 -0.75 33.88 -1.26
CA SER A 315 0.46 33.04 -1.19
C SER A 315 1.08 32.85 -2.57
N ARG A 316 2.42 32.86 -2.62
CA ARG A 316 3.19 32.49 -3.81
C ARG A 316 3.40 30.98 -3.93
N GLU A 317 3.09 30.22 -2.88
CA GLU A 317 3.29 28.78 -2.84
C GLU A 317 2.01 28.06 -3.23
N ARG A 318 2.04 27.37 -4.38
CA ARG A 318 0.86 26.70 -4.94
C ARG A 318 0.24 25.69 -3.98
N SER A 319 1.05 24.94 -3.24
CA SER A 319 0.58 23.98 -2.22
C SER A 319 -0.14 24.62 -1.04
N ILE A 320 0.19 25.86 -0.67
CA ILE A 320 -0.56 26.61 0.35
C ILE A 320 -1.88 27.12 -0.22
N VAL A 321 -1.85 27.69 -1.42
CA VAL A 321 -3.08 28.13 -2.12
C VAL A 321 -4.06 26.97 -2.25
N ALA A 322 -3.57 25.83 -2.72
CA ALA A 322 -4.36 24.61 -2.89
C ALA A 322 -5.05 24.18 -1.60
N LYS A 323 -4.29 24.11 -0.49
CA LYS A 323 -4.80 23.70 0.83
C LYS A 323 -5.79 24.71 1.41
N ALA A 324 -5.55 25.99 1.20
CA ALA A 324 -6.47 27.05 1.57
C ALA A 324 -7.79 26.94 0.78
N VAL A 325 -7.73 26.64 -0.52
CA VAL A 325 -8.93 26.39 -1.35
C VAL A 325 -9.76 25.23 -0.79
N GLU A 326 -9.14 24.11 -0.40
CA GLU A 326 -9.89 22.98 0.20
C GLU A 326 -10.52 23.37 1.52
N PHE A 327 -9.79 24.12 2.35
CA PHE A 327 -10.30 24.63 3.61
C PHE A 327 -11.54 25.49 3.40
N VAL A 328 -11.49 26.42 2.46
CA VAL A 328 -12.61 27.30 2.12
C VAL A 328 -13.81 26.48 1.65
N PHE A 329 -13.61 25.52 0.75
CA PHE A 329 -14.72 24.71 0.24
C PHE A 329 -15.26 23.69 1.26
N ALA A 330 -14.43 23.23 2.20
CA ALA A 330 -14.83 22.35 3.29
C ALA A 330 -15.60 23.07 4.41
N ARG A 331 -15.52 24.41 4.49
CA ARG A 331 -16.08 25.19 5.61
C ARG A 331 -17.03 26.31 5.20
N GLY A 332 -16.99 26.72 3.94
CA GLY A 332 -17.80 27.82 3.43
C GLY A 332 -19.28 27.45 3.26
N ASP A 333 -20.11 28.49 3.30
CA ASP A 333 -21.52 28.40 2.95
C ASP A 333 -21.66 28.09 1.44
N ILE A 334 -22.54 27.14 1.10
CA ILE A 334 -22.70 26.67 -0.29
C ILE A 334 -23.14 27.79 -1.24
N VAL A 335 -23.95 28.76 -0.79
CA VAL A 335 -24.40 29.88 -1.62
C VAL A 335 -23.22 30.77 -1.99
N ASP A 336 -22.32 31.02 -1.05
CA ASP A 336 -21.13 31.83 -1.29
C ASP A 336 -20.10 31.08 -2.13
N LEU A 337 -19.90 29.79 -1.89
CA LEU A 337 -18.97 28.96 -2.67
C LEU A 337 -19.36 28.88 -4.15
N LYS A 338 -20.66 28.81 -4.46
CA LYS A 338 -21.16 28.86 -5.85
C LYS A 338 -20.76 30.14 -6.58
N LYS A 339 -20.71 31.28 -5.87
CA LYS A 339 -20.29 32.57 -6.44
C LYS A 339 -18.77 32.65 -6.60
N LYS A 340 -18.02 32.06 -5.67
CA LYS A 340 -16.54 32.12 -5.62
C LYS A 340 -15.84 31.22 -6.65
N ILE A 341 -16.52 30.22 -7.20
CA ILE A 341 -15.91 29.19 -8.06
C ILE A 341 -15.14 29.78 -9.27
N ASP A 342 -15.59 30.94 -9.77
CA ASP A 342 -15.01 31.60 -10.94
C ASP A 342 -13.88 32.60 -10.58
N GLU A 343 -13.64 32.86 -9.30
CA GLU A 343 -12.51 33.69 -8.89
C GLU A 343 -11.19 32.96 -9.13
N VAL A 344 -10.13 33.73 -9.44
CA VAL A 344 -8.86 33.22 -9.96
C VAL A 344 -8.25 32.06 -9.15
N PRO A 345 -8.13 32.11 -7.81
CA PRO A 345 -7.54 30.99 -7.08
C PRO A 345 -8.45 29.76 -7.04
N PHE A 346 -9.78 29.88 -7.09
CA PHE A 346 -10.64 28.69 -7.03
C PHE A 346 -10.81 28.04 -8.39
N ARG A 347 -10.92 28.83 -9.47
CA ARG A 347 -11.02 28.29 -10.83
C ARG A 347 -9.74 27.57 -11.27
N ASN A 348 -8.58 28.02 -10.80
CA ASN A 348 -7.29 27.39 -11.10
C ASN A 348 -7.04 26.13 -10.25
N PHE A 349 -7.79 25.95 -9.17
CA PHE A 349 -7.63 24.85 -8.21
C PHE A 349 -8.95 24.08 -8.01
N LYS A 350 -9.74 23.93 -9.08
CA LYS A 350 -11.05 23.25 -9.04
C LYS A 350 -10.99 21.83 -8.45
N ASN A 351 -9.93 21.06 -8.72
CA ASN A 351 -9.75 19.74 -8.13
C ASN A 351 -9.65 19.80 -6.59
N ASN A 352 -8.94 20.80 -6.06
CA ASN A 352 -8.83 21.06 -4.63
C ASN A 352 -10.15 21.56 -4.03
N ALA A 353 -10.89 22.40 -4.77
CA ALA A 353 -12.23 22.85 -4.38
C ALA A 353 -13.20 21.67 -4.25
N VAL A 354 -13.22 20.79 -5.26
CA VAL A 354 -14.01 19.54 -5.26
C VAL A 354 -13.62 18.64 -4.10
N ARG A 355 -12.31 18.47 -3.83
CA ARG A 355 -11.82 17.70 -2.66
C ARG A 355 -12.25 18.33 -1.34
N GLY A 356 -12.24 19.66 -1.23
CA GLY A 356 -12.75 20.39 -0.07
C GLY A 356 -14.24 20.17 0.16
N LEU A 357 -15.05 20.21 -0.90
CA LEU A 357 -16.51 20.01 -0.82
C LEU A 357 -16.91 18.67 -0.23
N TYR A 358 -16.13 17.61 -0.47
CA TYR A 358 -16.38 16.31 0.14
C TYR A 358 -16.40 16.39 1.68
N TYR A 359 -15.57 17.25 2.27
CA TYR A 359 -15.51 17.46 3.72
C TYR A 359 -16.50 18.51 4.24
N ASN A 360 -17.23 19.19 3.35
CA ASN A 360 -18.23 20.18 3.75
C ASN A 360 -19.39 19.48 4.49
N PRO A 361 -19.82 19.96 5.67
CA PRO A 361 -20.88 19.30 6.44
C PRO A 361 -22.29 19.54 5.87
N SER A 362 -22.45 20.45 4.91
CA SER A 362 -23.77 20.81 4.39
C SER A 362 -24.44 19.64 3.65
N PRO A 363 -25.74 19.39 3.88
CA PRO A 363 -26.49 18.35 3.17
C PRO A 363 -26.59 18.62 1.66
N ASP A 364 -26.45 19.88 1.24
CA ASP A 364 -26.52 20.28 -0.17
C ASP A 364 -25.18 20.07 -0.92
N ARG A 365 -24.11 19.58 -0.26
CA ARG A 365 -22.80 19.38 -0.89
C ARG A 365 -22.87 18.46 -2.11
N GLY A 366 -23.74 17.46 -2.09
CA GLY A 366 -23.97 16.58 -3.23
C GLY A 366 -24.43 17.33 -4.48
N LYS A 367 -25.28 18.34 -4.35
CA LYS A 367 -25.74 19.19 -5.47
C LYS A 367 -24.58 19.99 -6.08
N LEU A 368 -23.68 20.49 -5.25
CA LEU A 368 -22.52 21.24 -5.72
C LEU A 368 -21.46 20.33 -6.36
N LEU A 369 -21.22 19.13 -5.81
CA LEU A 369 -20.38 18.12 -6.45
C LEU A 369 -20.93 17.74 -7.84
N LYS A 370 -22.26 17.58 -7.96
CA LYS A 370 -22.93 17.28 -9.23
C LYS A 370 -22.70 18.36 -10.30
N SER A 371 -22.62 19.64 -9.93
CA SER A 371 -22.40 20.71 -10.93
C SER A 371 -21.03 20.63 -11.62
N PHE A 372 -20.04 19.98 -11.00
CA PHE A 372 -18.72 19.77 -11.61
C PHE A 372 -18.68 18.58 -12.59
N LEU A 373 -19.74 17.78 -12.71
CA LEU A 373 -19.77 16.64 -13.65
C LEU A 373 -19.80 17.05 -15.12
N ASN A 374 -20.11 18.32 -15.38
CA ASN A 374 -20.08 18.92 -16.72
C ASN A 374 -18.87 19.84 -16.93
N ASP A 375 -17.90 19.83 -16.01
CA ASP A 375 -16.68 20.62 -16.19
C ASP A 375 -15.90 20.15 -17.43
N LYS A 376 -15.32 21.11 -18.15
CA LYS A 376 -14.56 20.85 -19.39
C LYS A 376 -13.27 20.09 -19.11
N GLU A 377 -12.70 20.25 -17.92
CA GLU A 377 -11.47 19.60 -17.50
C GLU A 377 -11.78 18.16 -17.02
N PRO A 378 -11.32 17.11 -17.74
CA PRO A 378 -11.66 15.73 -17.40
C PRO A 378 -11.24 15.34 -15.98
N SER A 379 -10.11 15.87 -15.49
CA SER A 379 -9.65 15.57 -14.14
C SER A 379 -10.60 16.11 -13.06
N VAL A 380 -11.19 17.29 -13.27
CA VAL A 380 -12.19 17.89 -12.36
C VAL A 380 -13.48 17.08 -12.39
N LYS A 381 -13.96 16.74 -13.59
CA LYS A 381 -15.14 15.89 -13.77
C LYS A 381 -15.02 14.56 -13.04
N ARG A 382 -13.88 13.86 -13.20
CA ARG A 382 -13.66 12.56 -12.55
C ARG A 382 -13.47 12.68 -11.05
N SER A 383 -12.78 13.71 -10.57
CA SER A 383 -12.66 14.02 -9.15
C SER A 383 -14.04 14.26 -8.52
N ALA A 384 -14.88 15.06 -9.17
CA ALA A 384 -16.25 15.33 -8.73
C ALA A 384 -17.09 14.07 -8.66
N TYR A 385 -17.03 13.21 -9.68
CA TYR A 385 -17.71 11.93 -9.68
C TYR A 385 -17.22 11.01 -8.54
N LYS A 386 -15.91 10.88 -8.34
CA LYS A 386 -15.32 10.09 -7.24
C LYS A 386 -15.87 10.52 -5.88
N TYR A 387 -15.84 11.82 -5.58
CA TYR A 387 -16.29 12.32 -4.28
C TYR A 387 -17.81 12.31 -4.13
N LEU A 388 -18.56 12.51 -5.22
CA LEU A 388 -20.01 12.33 -5.23
C LEU A 388 -20.39 10.88 -4.91
N MET A 389 -19.78 9.91 -5.60
CA MET A 389 -20.05 8.49 -5.34
C MET A 389 -19.68 8.09 -3.93
N LYS A 390 -18.53 8.57 -3.42
CA LYS A 390 -18.13 8.33 -2.03
C LYS A 390 -19.18 8.83 -1.04
N HIS A 391 -19.67 10.05 -1.25
CA HIS A 391 -20.74 10.63 -0.43
C HIS A 391 -22.05 9.85 -0.50
N LEU A 392 -22.51 9.47 -1.70
CA LEU A 392 -23.76 8.72 -1.88
C LEU A 392 -23.68 7.31 -1.26
N VAL A 393 -22.53 6.64 -1.39
CA VAL A 393 -22.30 5.33 -0.75
C VAL A 393 -22.31 5.45 0.78
N GLU A 394 -21.70 6.51 1.33
CA GLU A 394 -21.73 6.78 2.76
C GLU A 394 -23.16 7.00 3.27
N GLU A 395 -23.96 7.83 2.58
CA GLU A 395 -25.37 8.09 2.92
C GLU A 395 -26.26 6.85 2.83
N TYR A 396 -26.04 6.02 1.80
CA TYR A 396 -26.76 4.76 1.64
C TYR A 396 -26.46 3.80 2.80
N LYS A 397 -25.18 3.64 3.17
CA LYS A 397 -24.76 2.76 4.27
C LYS A 397 -25.21 3.23 5.65
N SER A 398 -25.43 4.53 5.84
CA SER A 398 -25.98 5.04 7.10
C SER A 398 -27.51 4.90 7.19
N ASN A 399 -28.17 4.21 6.25
CA ASN A 399 -29.64 4.09 6.14
C ASN A 399 -30.35 5.46 6.14
N SER A 400 -29.65 6.51 5.70
CA SER A 400 -30.15 7.89 5.76
C SER A 400 -30.65 8.42 4.42
N ALA A 401 -30.54 7.64 3.34
CA ALA A 401 -30.90 8.07 1.98
C ALA A 401 -31.58 6.97 1.16
N ASP A 402 -32.38 7.42 0.18
CA ASP A 402 -32.99 6.61 -0.88
C ASP A 402 -31.92 6.13 -1.86
N ASP A 403 -32.00 4.86 -2.28
CA ASP A 403 -31.02 4.24 -3.18
C ASP A 403 -31.10 4.78 -4.61
N ARG A 404 -32.23 5.40 -4.99
CA ARG A 404 -32.47 5.97 -6.32
C ARG A 404 -31.35 6.88 -6.80
N ALA A 405 -30.89 7.80 -5.95
CA ALA A 405 -29.82 8.73 -6.33
C ALA A 405 -28.48 7.99 -6.53
N LEU A 406 -28.18 7.00 -5.69
CA LEU A 406 -26.97 6.21 -5.85
C LEU A 406 -27.01 5.40 -7.15
N VAL A 407 -28.13 4.73 -7.41
CA VAL A 407 -28.40 3.94 -8.63
C VAL A 407 -28.33 4.79 -9.89
N GLU A 408 -28.99 5.95 -9.90
CA GLU A 408 -28.99 6.90 -11.02
C GLU A 408 -27.57 7.28 -11.43
N TYR A 409 -26.71 7.62 -10.45
CA TYR A 409 -25.34 8.05 -10.74
C TYR A 409 -24.41 6.89 -11.07
N ILE A 410 -24.68 5.66 -10.61
CA ILE A 410 -24.00 4.46 -11.11
C ILE A 410 -24.31 4.27 -12.59
N LEU A 411 -25.59 4.29 -12.98
CA LEU A 411 -26.02 4.14 -14.37
C LEU A 411 -25.49 5.28 -15.26
N TRP A 412 -25.48 6.52 -14.76
CA TRP A 412 -24.88 7.64 -15.47
C TRP A 412 -23.38 7.41 -15.70
N GLY A 413 -22.66 6.95 -14.68
CA GLY A 413 -21.22 6.70 -14.78
C GLY A 413 -20.90 5.61 -15.80
N LEU A 414 -21.70 4.54 -15.81
CA LEU A 414 -21.63 3.47 -16.79
C LEU A 414 -22.04 3.89 -18.20
N ASN A 415 -22.67 5.05 -18.40
CA ASN A 415 -23.00 5.59 -19.72
C ASN A 415 -22.16 6.82 -20.08
N SER A 416 -21.16 7.19 -19.26
CA SER A 416 -20.44 8.46 -19.37
C SER A 416 -19.47 8.57 -20.55
N GLY A 417 -19.17 7.47 -21.23
CA GLY A 417 -18.07 7.34 -22.21
C GLY A 417 -16.66 7.43 -21.60
N ASP A 418 -16.51 7.71 -20.30
CA ASP A 418 -15.23 7.82 -19.62
C ASP A 418 -14.94 6.53 -18.83
N PRO A 419 -13.88 5.77 -19.18
CA PRO A 419 -13.60 4.49 -18.52
C PRO A 419 -13.21 4.62 -17.05
N VAL A 420 -12.67 5.77 -16.63
CA VAL A 420 -12.36 6.03 -15.21
C VAL A 420 -13.65 6.21 -14.43
N ILE A 421 -14.60 6.98 -14.97
CA ILE A 421 -15.92 7.18 -14.36
C ILE A 421 -16.70 5.86 -14.32
N ALA A 422 -16.69 5.08 -15.41
CA ALA A 422 -17.35 3.79 -15.46
C ALA A 422 -16.81 2.82 -14.40
N PHE A 423 -15.48 2.77 -14.19
CA PHE A 423 -14.91 2.00 -13.09
C PHE A 423 -15.35 2.52 -11.72
N LEU A 424 -15.30 3.83 -11.49
CA LEU A 424 -15.73 4.42 -10.21
C LEU A 424 -17.20 4.11 -9.92
N ALA A 425 -18.04 4.01 -10.95
CA ALA A 425 -19.43 3.60 -10.85
C ALA A 425 -19.55 2.14 -10.35
N LEU A 426 -18.78 1.22 -10.94
CA LEU A 426 -18.74 -0.18 -10.52
C LEU A 426 -18.19 -0.35 -9.11
N ASP A 427 -17.11 0.36 -8.76
CA ASP A 427 -16.56 0.35 -7.41
C ASP A 427 -17.57 0.88 -6.39
N ALA A 428 -18.32 1.92 -6.73
CA ALA A 428 -19.40 2.43 -5.88
C ALA A 428 -20.54 1.42 -5.71
N ALA A 429 -21.00 0.79 -6.80
CA ALA A 429 -22.02 -0.26 -6.78
C ALA A 429 -21.62 -1.44 -5.88
N ARG A 430 -20.36 -1.87 -6.00
CA ARG A 430 -19.79 -2.91 -5.16
C ARG A 430 -19.69 -2.46 -3.71
N LYS A 431 -19.15 -1.28 -3.45
CA LYS A 431 -18.96 -0.77 -2.07
C LYS A 431 -20.28 -0.59 -1.34
N SER A 432 -21.33 -0.14 -2.01
CA SER A 432 -22.65 0.03 -1.41
C SER A 432 -23.36 -1.30 -1.17
N GLY A 433 -23.18 -2.27 -2.07
CA GLY A 433 -23.96 -3.52 -2.05
C GLY A 433 -25.38 -3.36 -2.57
N VAL A 434 -25.70 -2.21 -3.18
CA VAL A 434 -27.06 -1.85 -3.64
C VAL A 434 -27.66 -2.84 -4.65
N TYR A 435 -26.84 -3.68 -5.29
CA TYR A 435 -27.25 -4.68 -6.27
C TYR A 435 -27.01 -6.14 -5.84
N TYR A 436 -26.84 -6.43 -4.55
CA TYR A 436 -26.53 -7.80 -4.10
C TYR A 436 -27.70 -8.79 -4.20
N ASN A 437 -28.96 -8.31 -4.25
CA ASN A 437 -30.14 -9.18 -4.26
C ASN A 437 -30.84 -9.28 -5.64
N ASP A 438 -30.72 -8.27 -6.50
CA ASP A 438 -31.21 -8.29 -7.89
C ASP A 438 -30.37 -7.31 -8.72
N PHE A 439 -29.42 -7.83 -9.52
CA PHE A 439 -28.54 -6.98 -10.32
C PHE A 439 -29.33 -6.38 -11.49
N ASP A 440 -29.47 -5.05 -11.51
CA ASP A 440 -30.26 -4.34 -12.54
C ASP A 440 -29.69 -4.60 -13.95
N PRO A 441 -30.52 -5.07 -14.91
CA PRO A 441 -30.11 -5.30 -16.29
C PRO A 441 -29.45 -4.08 -16.97
N ALA A 442 -29.81 -2.85 -16.59
CA ALA A 442 -29.18 -1.64 -17.11
C ALA A 442 -27.71 -1.51 -16.68
N VAL A 443 -27.37 -1.93 -15.46
CA VAL A 443 -25.99 -1.98 -14.97
C VAL A 443 -25.20 -3.02 -15.75
N ILE A 444 -25.78 -4.21 -15.95
CA ILE A 444 -25.18 -5.27 -16.78
C ILE A 444 -24.99 -4.77 -18.21
N ASN A 445 -25.98 -4.13 -18.81
CA ASN A 445 -25.91 -3.64 -20.19
C ASN A 445 -24.88 -2.52 -20.36
N GLY A 446 -24.83 -1.56 -19.43
CA GLY A 446 -23.80 -0.52 -19.40
C GLY A 446 -22.40 -1.12 -19.25
N ALA A 447 -22.27 -2.11 -18.37
CA ALA A 447 -21.03 -2.87 -18.20
C ALA A 447 -20.64 -3.62 -19.49
N MET A 448 -21.59 -4.28 -20.15
CA MET A 448 -21.38 -4.99 -21.42
C MET A 448 -20.86 -4.07 -22.54
N GLN A 449 -21.21 -2.79 -22.56
CA GLN A 449 -20.70 -1.84 -23.56
C GLN A 449 -19.18 -1.62 -23.41
N TYR A 450 -18.69 -1.44 -22.19
CA TYR A 450 -17.25 -1.26 -21.95
C TYR A 450 -16.45 -2.55 -22.08
N ALA A 451 -17.06 -3.70 -21.79
CA ALA A 451 -16.45 -5.01 -22.06
C ALA A 451 -16.06 -5.13 -23.54
N LYS A 452 -16.96 -4.71 -24.45
CA LYS A 452 -16.71 -4.71 -25.91
C LYS A 452 -15.58 -3.78 -26.33
N MET A 453 -15.35 -2.69 -25.59
CA MET A 453 -14.22 -1.77 -25.81
C MET A 453 -12.87 -2.34 -25.36
N SER A 454 -12.84 -3.56 -24.78
CA SER A 454 -11.63 -4.22 -24.28
C SER A 454 -10.85 -3.38 -23.27
N ASN A 455 -11.55 -2.59 -22.44
CA ASN A 455 -10.91 -1.69 -21.48
C ASN A 455 -10.52 -2.44 -20.20
N LYS A 456 -9.21 -2.53 -19.90
CA LYS A 456 -8.70 -3.31 -18.76
C LYS A 456 -9.12 -2.79 -17.37
N ALA A 457 -9.31 -1.48 -17.16
CA ALA A 457 -9.74 -0.96 -15.86
C ALA A 457 -11.18 -1.36 -15.58
N PHE A 458 -12.02 -1.32 -16.60
CA PHE A 458 -13.39 -1.78 -16.50
C PHE A 458 -13.47 -3.25 -16.02
N PHE A 459 -12.60 -4.14 -16.52
CA PHE A 459 -12.57 -5.54 -16.07
C PHE A 459 -12.18 -5.72 -14.60
N VAL A 460 -11.40 -4.81 -14.01
CA VAL A 460 -11.11 -4.82 -12.57
C VAL A 460 -12.35 -4.44 -11.77
N GLY A 461 -13.09 -3.41 -12.20
CA GLY A 461 -14.36 -3.04 -11.57
C GLY A 461 -15.41 -4.13 -11.76
N LEU A 462 -15.45 -4.77 -12.92
CA LEU A 462 -16.33 -5.88 -13.24
C LEU A 462 -16.05 -7.08 -12.34
N ALA A 463 -14.78 -7.44 -12.14
CA ALA A 463 -14.42 -8.54 -11.24
C ALA A 463 -15.01 -8.37 -9.83
N GLY A 464 -15.02 -7.15 -9.32
CA GLY A 464 -15.61 -6.85 -8.01
C GLY A 464 -17.13 -7.04 -7.94
N ILE A 465 -17.84 -7.08 -9.09
CA ILE A 465 -19.29 -7.31 -9.15
C ILE A 465 -19.68 -8.66 -9.76
N MET A 466 -18.75 -9.39 -10.39
CA MET A 466 -18.99 -10.69 -11.05
C MET A 466 -19.49 -11.76 -10.07
N GLU A 467 -19.17 -11.64 -8.78
CA GLU A 467 -19.72 -12.50 -7.74
C GLU A 467 -21.26 -12.49 -7.72
N TYR A 468 -21.86 -11.36 -8.09
CA TYR A 468 -23.31 -11.10 -8.02
C TYR A 468 -24.01 -11.16 -9.39
N MET A 469 -23.26 -11.35 -10.48
CA MET A 469 -23.83 -11.49 -11.81
C MET A 469 -24.44 -12.87 -12.01
N ASN A 470 -25.58 -12.94 -12.71
CA ASN A 470 -26.19 -14.21 -13.09
C ASN A 470 -25.37 -14.95 -14.18
N SER A 471 -25.65 -16.25 -14.37
CA SER A 471 -24.89 -17.12 -15.28
C SER A 471 -24.89 -16.62 -16.73
N ASP A 472 -26.00 -16.07 -17.22
CA ASP A 472 -26.10 -15.64 -18.61
C ASP A 472 -25.33 -14.34 -18.87
N ALA A 473 -25.34 -13.40 -17.93
CA ALA A 473 -24.49 -12.21 -17.97
C ALA A 473 -23.00 -12.57 -17.95
N LEU A 474 -22.61 -13.53 -17.09
CA LEU A 474 -21.24 -14.06 -17.03
C LEU A 474 -20.84 -14.73 -18.36
N LYS A 475 -21.70 -15.55 -18.96
CA LYS A 475 -21.46 -16.12 -20.29
C LYS A 475 -21.32 -15.02 -21.35
N GLY A 476 -22.11 -13.95 -21.25
CA GLY A 476 -22.12 -12.82 -22.17
C GLY A 476 -20.79 -12.07 -22.23
N ILE A 477 -20.12 -11.87 -21.09
CA ILE A 477 -18.80 -11.20 -21.01
C ILE A 477 -17.62 -12.16 -21.26
N LYS A 478 -17.87 -13.47 -21.41
CA LYS A 478 -16.80 -14.47 -21.41
C LYS A 478 -15.76 -14.20 -22.48
N ARG A 479 -16.19 -13.91 -23.70
CA ARG A 479 -15.29 -13.67 -24.83
C ARG A 479 -14.41 -12.44 -24.62
N GLU A 480 -14.97 -11.39 -24.03
CA GLU A 480 -14.31 -10.13 -23.75
C GLU A 480 -13.32 -10.27 -22.59
N VAL A 481 -13.70 -10.98 -21.52
CA VAL A 481 -12.81 -11.34 -20.40
C VAL A 481 -11.66 -12.22 -20.89
N ASP A 482 -11.92 -13.20 -21.76
CA ASP A 482 -10.88 -14.04 -22.37
C ASP A 482 -9.85 -13.21 -23.15
N ARG A 483 -10.27 -12.07 -23.71
CA ARG A 483 -9.43 -11.14 -24.47
C ARG A 483 -8.78 -10.05 -23.62
N CYS A 484 -9.27 -9.79 -22.41
CA CYS A 484 -8.78 -8.67 -21.59
C CYS A 484 -7.33 -8.88 -21.10
N GLY A 485 -6.89 -10.14 -21.00
CA GLY A 485 -5.55 -10.51 -20.54
C GLY A 485 -5.29 -10.14 -19.08
N ILE A 486 -6.30 -10.32 -18.21
CA ILE A 486 -6.16 -10.24 -16.74
C ILE A 486 -6.61 -11.59 -16.16
N ASP A 487 -5.63 -12.40 -15.74
CA ASP A 487 -5.87 -13.79 -15.35
C ASP A 487 -6.87 -13.91 -14.22
N ARG A 488 -6.73 -13.13 -13.15
CA ARG A 488 -7.68 -13.18 -12.02
C ARG A 488 -9.12 -12.90 -12.42
N VAL A 489 -9.35 -11.98 -13.37
CA VAL A 489 -10.71 -11.66 -13.84
C VAL A 489 -11.28 -12.86 -14.62
N ARG A 490 -10.45 -13.50 -15.43
CA ARG A 490 -10.81 -14.71 -16.17
C ARG A 490 -11.02 -15.92 -15.27
N ASP A 491 -10.15 -16.13 -14.29
CA ASP A 491 -10.23 -17.24 -13.36
C ASP A 491 -11.46 -17.11 -12.46
N LEU A 492 -11.75 -15.89 -11.98
CA LEU A 492 -13.00 -15.58 -11.27
C LEU A 492 -14.22 -15.87 -12.15
N LEU A 493 -14.19 -15.47 -13.42
CA LEU A 493 -15.26 -15.79 -14.37
C LEU A 493 -15.48 -17.30 -14.50
N TYR A 494 -14.40 -18.04 -14.74
CA TYR A 494 -14.47 -19.46 -15.04
C TYR A 494 -14.89 -20.28 -13.83
N SER A 495 -14.42 -19.94 -12.64
CA SER A 495 -14.88 -20.57 -11.41
C SER A 495 -16.39 -20.38 -11.21
N ARG A 496 -16.91 -19.17 -11.45
CA ARG A 496 -18.36 -18.90 -11.36
C ARG A 496 -19.18 -19.62 -12.43
N LEU A 497 -18.58 -19.89 -13.59
CA LEU A 497 -19.20 -20.68 -14.67
C LEU A 497 -19.00 -22.19 -14.51
N GLY A 498 -18.26 -22.65 -13.48
CA GLY A 498 -17.91 -24.07 -13.31
C GLY A 498 -17.01 -24.61 -14.43
N LEU A 499 -16.17 -23.76 -15.03
CA LEU A 499 -15.31 -24.07 -16.17
C LEU A 499 -13.84 -24.33 -15.77
N ASP A 500 -13.58 -24.56 -14.50
CA ASP A 500 -12.23 -24.75 -13.95
C ASP A 500 -11.51 -25.93 -14.65
N GLY A 501 -10.30 -25.67 -15.17
CA GLY A 501 -9.39 -26.73 -15.64
C GLY A 501 -9.05 -26.78 -17.15
N LYS A 502 -9.46 -25.81 -17.98
CA LYS A 502 -8.97 -25.71 -19.37
C LYS A 502 -7.58 -25.05 -19.42
N GLU A 503 -6.65 -25.61 -20.21
CA GLU A 503 -5.33 -25.03 -20.45
C GLU A 503 -5.48 -23.72 -21.22
N HIS A 504 -4.94 -22.62 -20.68
CA HIS A 504 -5.06 -21.30 -21.28
C HIS A 504 -3.69 -20.69 -21.56
N GLY A 505 -3.64 -19.96 -22.68
CA GLY A 505 -2.43 -19.56 -23.41
C GLY A 505 -1.28 -19.05 -22.54
N SER A 506 -0.08 -19.50 -22.88
CA SER A 506 1.17 -19.21 -22.19
C SER A 506 1.47 -17.71 -22.13
N TYR A 507 1.57 -17.16 -20.91
CA TYR A 507 2.21 -15.87 -20.72
C TYR A 507 3.72 -16.00 -20.92
N GLY A 508 4.19 -15.46 -22.04
CA GLY A 508 5.61 -15.23 -22.31
C GLY A 508 6.13 -14.09 -21.44
N ILE A 509 6.66 -14.41 -20.26
CA ILE A 509 7.40 -13.46 -19.44
C ILE A 509 8.72 -13.17 -20.16
N LYS A 510 9.06 -11.89 -20.42
CA LYS A 510 10.37 -11.51 -20.97
C LYS A 510 11.47 -11.59 -19.91
N TYR A 511 11.63 -12.74 -19.28
CA TYR A 511 12.55 -12.94 -18.15
C TYR A 511 14.01 -12.62 -18.52
N LYS A 512 14.39 -12.90 -19.78
CA LYS A 512 15.67 -12.46 -20.38
C LYS A 512 15.95 -10.96 -20.22
N TRP A 513 14.91 -10.12 -20.15
CA TRP A 513 15.06 -8.69 -19.96
C TRP A 513 15.45 -8.33 -18.52
N LEU A 514 14.87 -8.96 -17.49
CA LEU A 514 15.31 -8.79 -16.09
C LEU A 514 16.76 -9.25 -15.90
N LYS A 515 17.12 -10.36 -16.54
CA LYS A 515 18.47 -10.92 -16.46
C LYS A 515 19.54 -9.93 -16.92
N ARG A 516 19.28 -9.20 -18.01
CA ARG A 516 20.21 -8.16 -18.52
C ARG A 516 20.51 -7.06 -17.50
N HIS A 517 19.73 -6.98 -16.42
CA HIS A 517 19.89 -6.04 -15.33
C HIS A 517 20.11 -6.74 -13.97
N ASP A 518 20.70 -7.93 -13.95
CA ASP A 518 21.01 -8.71 -12.74
C ASP A 518 19.81 -8.88 -11.79
N PHE A 519 18.60 -9.01 -12.34
CA PHE A 519 17.34 -9.06 -11.58
C PHE A 519 17.06 -7.83 -10.70
N ASN A 520 17.84 -6.77 -10.80
CA ASN A 520 17.69 -5.57 -9.98
C ASN A 520 17.82 -4.31 -10.85
N PRO A 521 16.89 -4.10 -11.81
CA PRO A 521 16.98 -2.98 -12.72
C PRO A 521 17.05 -1.66 -11.96
N LEU A 522 17.98 -0.82 -12.39
CA LEU A 522 18.12 0.54 -11.90
C LEU A 522 17.28 1.44 -12.79
N VAL A 523 16.39 2.19 -12.16
CA VAL A 523 15.49 3.10 -12.84
C VAL A 523 15.68 4.50 -12.30
N ARG A 524 15.87 5.46 -13.20
CA ARG A 524 15.90 6.89 -12.90
C ARG A 524 14.50 7.45 -13.13
N VAL A 525 13.96 8.11 -12.11
CA VAL A 525 12.70 8.86 -12.21
C VAL A 525 13.08 10.33 -12.24
N ASN A 526 12.81 11.00 -13.36
CA ASN A 526 13.04 12.43 -13.54
C ASN A 526 11.74 13.16 -13.21
N THR A 527 11.81 14.17 -12.36
CA THR A 527 10.67 14.98 -11.93
C THR A 527 11.00 16.46 -12.09
N THR A 528 10.00 17.33 -11.91
CA THR A 528 10.18 18.79 -11.89
C THR A 528 11.15 19.28 -10.81
N GLU A 529 11.28 18.57 -9.69
CA GLU A 529 12.21 18.88 -8.59
C GLU A 529 13.59 18.18 -8.73
N GLY A 530 13.85 17.54 -9.88
CA GLY A 530 15.07 16.78 -10.16
C GLY A 530 14.84 15.27 -10.18
N SER A 531 15.91 14.49 -10.04
CA SER A 531 15.87 13.04 -10.29
C SER A 531 16.19 12.20 -9.04
N PHE A 532 15.56 11.04 -8.95
CA PHE A 532 15.90 10.02 -7.96
C PHE A 532 16.07 8.64 -8.62
N MET A 533 16.81 7.75 -7.95
CA MET A 533 17.03 6.39 -8.46
C MET A 533 16.34 5.34 -7.61
N VAL A 534 15.67 4.40 -8.28
CA VAL A 534 15.07 3.21 -7.71
C VAL A 534 15.86 1.99 -8.14
N LYS A 535 16.27 1.16 -7.17
CA LYS A 535 16.72 -0.21 -7.42
C LYS A 535 15.52 -1.14 -7.29
N CYS A 536 15.00 -1.63 -8.41
CA CYS A 536 13.91 -2.60 -8.44
C CYS A 536 14.37 -3.97 -7.90
N ASN A 537 13.40 -4.80 -7.51
CA ASN A 537 13.61 -6.13 -6.97
C ASN A 537 12.92 -7.16 -7.86
N GLY A 538 13.55 -7.50 -8.99
CA GLY A 538 13.06 -8.50 -9.93
C GLY A 538 13.15 -9.94 -9.43
N PHE A 539 13.69 -10.20 -8.23
CA PHE A 539 13.63 -11.52 -7.62
C PHE A 539 12.26 -11.78 -6.99
N PHE A 540 11.83 -10.92 -6.06
CA PHE A 540 10.54 -11.04 -5.38
C PHE A 540 9.38 -10.42 -6.17
N ALA A 541 9.66 -9.43 -7.03
CA ALA A 541 8.65 -8.78 -7.87
C ALA A 541 9.02 -8.82 -9.38
N PRO A 542 9.28 -10.00 -9.97
CA PRO A 542 9.68 -10.13 -11.37
C PRO A 542 8.63 -9.59 -12.35
N VAL A 543 7.37 -9.97 -12.18
CA VAL A 543 6.29 -9.59 -13.10
C VAL A 543 6.05 -8.09 -13.02
N THR A 544 6.03 -7.56 -11.80
CA THR A 544 5.85 -6.13 -11.53
C THR A 544 7.01 -5.30 -12.04
N SER A 545 8.26 -5.75 -11.82
CA SER A 545 9.45 -5.05 -12.30
C SER A 545 9.49 -4.99 -13.83
N LEU A 546 9.18 -6.11 -14.50
CA LEU A 546 9.06 -6.15 -15.96
C LEU A 546 7.98 -5.18 -16.44
N ARG A 547 6.80 -5.22 -15.81
CA ARG A 547 5.68 -4.38 -16.21
C ARG A 547 6.00 -2.89 -16.05
N PHE A 548 6.61 -2.52 -14.92
CA PHE A 548 7.09 -1.18 -14.63
C PHE A 548 8.07 -0.70 -15.71
N MET A 549 9.06 -1.52 -16.06
CA MET A 549 10.03 -1.20 -17.11
C MET A 549 9.37 -1.08 -18.50
N GLU A 550 8.41 -1.97 -18.83
CA GLU A 550 7.69 -1.92 -20.11
C GLU A 550 6.88 -0.63 -20.26
N LEU A 551 6.20 -0.20 -19.19
CA LEU A 551 5.44 1.04 -19.15
C LEU A 551 6.36 2.26 -19.23
N ALA A 552 7.47 2.26 -18.50
CA ALA A 552 8.48 3.31 -18.58
C ALA A 552 9.01 3.49 -20.02
N LYS A 553 9.34 2.39 -20.71
CA LYS A 553 9.78 2.43 -22.12
C LYS A 553 8.71 2.95 -23.08
N LYS A 554 7.43 2.84 -22.72
CA LYS A 554 6.30 3.36 -23.49
C LYS A 554 5.92 4.80 -23.13
N HIS A 555 6.73 5.49 -22.33
CA HIS A 555 6.46 6.86 -21.87
C HIS A 555 5.13 6.98 -21.11
N PHE A 556 4.67 5.88 -20.50
CA PHE A 556 3.37 5.83 -19.83
C PHE A 556 3.31 6.77 -18.61
N TYR A 557 4.44 6.94 -17.91
CA TYR A 557 4.51 7.74 -16.70
C TYR A 557 4.75 9.23 -16.95
N ASP A 558 5.06 9.62 -18.20
CA ASP A 558 5.46 10.97 -18.56
C ASP A 558 4.26 11.93 -18.39
N GLY A 559 4.48 13.06 -17.73
CA GLY A 559 3.43 13.98 -17.31
C GLY A 559 2.56 13.47 -16.14
N GLY A 560 2.85 12.29 -15.59
CA GLY A 560 2.12 11.71 -14.46
C GLY A 560 2.15 12.61 -13.24
N ARG A 561 1.00 12.70 -12.55
CA ARG A 561 0.88 13.49 -11.32
C ARG A 561 1.63 12.82 -10.18
N ILE A 562 2.07 13.67 -9.27
CA ILE A 562 2.66 13.31 -7.99
C ILE A 562 1.69 13.82 -6.93
N TRP A 563 1.49 13.07 -5.85
CA TRP A 563 0.77 13.59 -4.69
C TRP A 563 1.32 12.96 -3.42
N ARG A 564 1.11 13.65 -2.30
CA ARG A 564 1.72 13.30 -1.03
C ARG A 564 0.67 13.10 0.04
N ASP A 565 0.70 11.94 0.67
CA ASP A 565 0.01 11.72 1.94
C ASP A 565 0.99 12.00 3.07
N TYR A 566 0.87 13.21 3.60
CA TYR A 566 1.64 13.69 4.73
C TYR A 566 1.39 12.87 6.01
N ALA A 567 0.16 12.40 6.22
CA ALA A 567 -0.22 11.64 7.41
C ALA A 567 0.39 10.24 7.41
N GLN A 568 0.37 9.57 6.25
CA GLN A 568 0.92 8.23 6.09
C GLN A 568 2.43 8.26 5.80
N GLY A 569 2.99 9.43 5.47
CA GLY A 569 4.39 9.58 5.13
C GLY A 569 4.73 8.90 3.80
N MET A 570 3.85 9.04 2.80
CA MET A 570 4.01 8.43 1.49
C MET A 570 3.91 9.45 0.36
N VAL A 571 4.69 9.24 -0.70
CA VAL A 571 4.60 10.01 -1.95
C VAL A 571 4.22 9.06 -3.07
N PHE A 572 3.15 9.38 -3.80
CA PHE A 572 2.57 8.55 -4.85
C PHE A 572 2.89 9.12 -6.22
N PHE A 573 3.05 8.21 -7.18
CA PHE A 573 3.53 8.46 -8.52
C PHE A 573 2.72 7.66 -9.54
N GLY A 574 2.64 8.18 -10.76
CA GLY A 574 2.10 7.45 -11.90
C GLY A 574 0.58 7.53 -12.04
N ASP A 575 -0.09 8.45 -11.32
CA ASP A 575 -1.47 8.82 -11.63
C ASP A 575 -1.51 9.86 -12.76
N THR A 576 -1.75 9.43 -14.00
CA THR A 576 -1.93 10.32 -15.16
C THR A 576 -3.37 10.87 -15.32
N THR A 577 -4.31 10.54 -14.43
CA THR A 577 -5.76 10.77 -14.57
C THR A 577 -6.28 11.76 -13.55
N GLY A 578 -5.56 11.92 -12.45
CA GLY A 578 -5.87 12.87 -11.39
C GLY A 578 -6.93 12.42 -10.42
N THR A 579 -7.22 11.12 -10.37
CA THR A 579 -8.26 10.51 -9.56
C THR A 579 -7.71 9.56 -8.49
N GLU A 580 -6.39 9.46 -8.37
CA GLU A 580 -5.68 8.44 -7.58
C GLU A 580 -6.02 7.03 -8.07
N PHE A 581 -6.28 6.90 -9.37
CA PHE A 581 -6.86 5.72 -10.00
C PHE A 581 -5.82 4.69 -10.43
N LEU A 582 -6.32 3.47 -10.61
CA LEU A 582 -5.55 2.30 -11.04
C LEU A 582 -5.64 2.15 -12.55
N TYR A 583 -4.51 2.22 -13.21
CA TYR A 583 -4.49 2.13 -14.66
C TYR A 583 -4.81 0.74 -15.21
N PRO A 584 -5.65 0.68 -16.27
CA PRO A 584 -5.80 -0.52 -17.11
C PRO A 584 -4.43 -1.06 -17.56
N GLU A 585 -3.58 -0.13 -18.00
CA GLU A 585 -2.24 -0.40 -18.49
C GLU A 585 -1.31 -0.60 -17.29
N GLY A 586 -0.98 -1.85 -16.97
CA GLY A 586 -0.14 -2.09 -15.77
C GLY A 586 -0.70 -3.13 -14.83
N ILE A 587 -1.97 -3.47 -15.00
CA ILE A 587 -2.63 -4.51 -14.20
C ILE A 587 -1.79 -5.77 -14.20
N SER A 588 -1.48 -6.23 -12.99
CA SER A 588 -0.76 -7.46 -12.70
C SER A 588 -1.24 -8.04 -11.38
N LEU A 589 -0.88 -9.29 -11.12
CA LEU A 589 -1.09 -9.90 -9.82
C LEU A 589 -0.14 -9.30 -8.79
N VAL A 590 -0.61 -9.15 -7.56
CA VAL A 590 0.22 -8.73 -6.41
C VAL A 590 1.26 -9.81 -6.13
N GLU A 591 2.53 -9.40 -6.12
CA GLU A 591 3.68 -10.21 -5.74
C GLU A 591 4.05 -9.87 -4.29
N TYR A 592 3.27 -10.42 -3.35
CA TYR A 592 3.41 -10.17 -1.92
C TYR A 592 4.85 -10.38 -1.45
N SER A 593 5.45 -9.30 -0.95
CA SER A 593 6.86 -9.30 -0.60
C SER A 593 7.11 -9.85 0.81
N PRO A 594 8.11 -10.73 1.00
CA PRO A 594 8.61 -11.10 2.34
C PRO A 594 9.46 -10.00 2.98
N LEU A 595 9.84 -8.97 2.21
CA LEU A 595 10.67 -7.86 2.69
C LEU A 595 9.82 -6.75 3.33
N GLU A 596 10.35 -6.17 4.42
CA GLU A 596 9.73 -5.04 5.14
C GLU A 596 9.63 -3.75 4.30
N PHE A 597 8.51 -3.03 4.43
CA PHE A 597 8.29 -1.66 3.98
C PHE A 597 8.90 -0.63 4.95
N GLY A 598 10.23 -0.69 5.06
CA GLY A 598 11.00 0.36 5.73
C GLY A 598 11.07 1.66 4.91
N GLU A 599 11.63 2.71 5.50
CA GLU A 599 11.89 3.99 4.83
C GLU A 599 12.61 3.80 3.47
N TRP A 600 12.16 4.54 2.48
CA TRP A 600 12.59 4.55 1.09
C TRP A 600 12.25 3.30 0.28
N SER A 601 11.40 2.42 0.82
CA SER A 601 10.85 1.31 0.02
C SER A 601 9.90 1.86 -1.04
N VAL A 602 9.91 1.22 -2.21
CA VAL A 602 9.01 1.53 -3.31
C VAL A 602 8.00 0.40 -3.42
N GLY A 603 6.71 0.73 -3.28
CA GLY A 603 5.60 -0.20 -3.42
C GLY A 603 4.75 0.12 -4.64
N VAL A 604 3.93 -0.84 -5.06
CA VAL A 604 2.91 -0.63 -6.10
C VAL A 604 1.55 -0.55 -5.43
N LEU A 605 0.71 0.38 -5.88
CA LEU A 605 -0.65 0.52 -5.37
C LEU A 605 -1.45 -0.72 -5.78
N ASN A 606 -1.92 -1.44 -4.77
CA ASN A 606 -2.89 -2.50 -4.95
C ASN A 606 -4.20 -1.91 -5.48
N ALA A 607 -4.84 -2.68 -6.34
CA ALA A 607 -6.25 -2.59 -6.63
C ALA A 607 -7.01 -3.50 -5.64
N GLU A 608 -8.16 -3.99 -6.07
CA GLU A 608 -8.93 -4.95 -5.29
C GLU A 608 -8.44 -6.38 -5.47
N GLY A 609 -8.62 -7.19 -4.43
CA GLY A 609 -8.08 -8.55 -4.37
C GLY A 609 -6.55 -8.55 -4.48
N GLN A 610 -5.99 -9.56 -5.15
CA GLN A 610 -4.56 -9.61 -5.48
C GLN A 610 -4.26 -8.94 -6.82
N ILE A 611 -4.98 -7.87 -7.18
CA ILE A 611 -4.65 -7.07 -8.37
C ILE A 611 -3.90 -5.82 -7.92
N GLN A 612 -2.99 -5.32 -8.75
CA GLN A 612 -2.34 -4.03 -8.58
C GLN A 612 -2.30 -3.27 -9.91
N GLY A 613 -2.16 -1.94 -9.83
CA GLY A 613 -2.08 -1.07 -11.01
C GLY A 613 -0.64 -0.73 -11.41
N ALA A 614 -0.50 0.33 -12.22
CA ALA A 614 0.81 0.89 -12.61
C ALA A 614 1.35 1.94 -11.63
N SER A 615 0.49 2.52 -10.80
CA SER A 615 0.84 3.58 -9.86
C SER A 615 1.70 3.01 -8.74
N PHE A 616 2.75 3.74 -8.35
CA PHE A 616 3.69 3.31 -7.34
C PHE A 616 3.86 4.40 -6.28
N PHE A 617 4.42 4.03 -5.12
CA PHE A 617 4.63 4.95 -4.02
C PHE A 617 5.99 4.75 -3.37
N VAL A 618 6.50 5.83 -2.77
CA VAL A 618 7.70 5.83 -1.94
C VAL A 618 7.33 6.09 -0.50
N VAL A 619 7.73 5.16 0.37
CA VAL A 619 7.58 5.26 1.82
C VAL A 619 8.65 6.21 2.37
N THR A 620 8.26 7.33 2.98
CA THR A 620 9.17 8.33 3.60
C THR A 620 9.21 8.26 5.12
N VAL A 621 8.28 7.53 5.73
CA VAL A 621 8.25 7.11 7.14
C VAL A 621 7.92 5.62 7.13
N PRO A 622 8.61 4.75 7.88
CA PRO A 622 8.34 3.31 7.85
C PRO A 622 6.86 2.93 8.02
N SER A 623 6.31 2.16 7.09
CA SER A 623 4.89 1.75 7.03
C SER A 623 4.81 0.23 7.01
N TYR A 624 4.95 -0.39 8.19
CA TYR A 624 5.04 -1.85 8.32
C TYR A 624 3.70 -2.55 8.18
N ASP A 625 2.59 -1.82 8.28
CA ASP A 625 1.24 -2.27 7.94
C ASP A 625 1.11 -2.75 6.49
N LEU A 626 2.03 -2.35 5.60
CA LEU A 626 2.11 -2.80 4.22
C LEU A 626 2.80 -4.19 4.07
N ASN A 627 3.50 -4.67 5.10
CA ASN A 627 4.28 -5.90 5.05
C ASN A 627 3.41 -7.11 4.73
N GLY A 628 3.82 -7.90 3.74
CA GLY A 628 3.07 -9.09 3.32
C GLY A 628 1.71 -8.79 2.68
N ARG A 629 1.37 -7.52 2.43
CA ARG A 629 0.10 -7.09 1.81
C ARG A 629 0.28 -6.41 0.46
N TYR A 630 1.47 -5.88 0.16
CA TYR A 630 1.75 -5.16 -1.07
C TYR A 630 2.97 -5.74 -1.80
N THR A 631 3.01 -5.53 -3.11
CA THR A 631 4.24 -5.73 -3.88
C THR A 631 5.26 -4.67 -3.54
N ARG A 632 6.46 -5.10 -3.15
CA ARG A 632 7.60 -4.21 -2.94
C ARG A 632 8.46 -4.17 -4.19
N LEU A 633 8.13 -3.26 -5.11
CA LEU A 633 8.84 -3.05 -6.37
C LEU A 633 10.34 -2.83 -6.17
N GLY A 634 10.76 -2.11 -5.13
CA GLY A 634 12.18 -1.79 -4.95
C GLY A 634 12.51 -0.90 -3.77
N LYS A 635 13.62 -0.17 -3.90
CA LYS A 635 14.06 0.82 -2.91
C LYS A 635 14.71 2.02 -3.61
N VAL A 636 14.43 3.22 -3.11
CA VAL A 636 15.17 4.43 -3.51
C VAL A 636 16.59 4.36 -2.97
N ILE A 637 17.58 4.54 -3.86
CA ILE A 637 19.01 4.47 -3.53
C ILE A 637 19.72 5.82 -3.62
N SER A 638 19.16 6.80 -4.34
CA SER A 638 19.65 8.19 -4.41
C SER A 638 18.48 9.16 -4.65
N GLY A 639 18.66 10.47 -4.37
CA GLY A 639 17.65 11.50 -4.61
C GLY A 639 16.53 11.61 -3.55
N LYS A 640 16.79 11.24 -2.30
CA LYS A 640 15.79 11.31 -1.21
C LYS A 640 15.31 12.73 -0.92
N ASN A 641 16.20 13.70 -1.02
CA ASN A 641 15.88 15.13 -0.87
C ASN A 641 14.92 15.63 -1.95
N VAL A 642 15.06 15.15 -3.19
CA VAL A 642 14.11 15.42 -4.29
C VAL A 642 12.73 14.93 -3.89
N ILE A 643 12.62 13.69 -3.41
CA ILE A 643 11.33 13.11 -2.98
C ILE A 643 10.69 13.91 -1.84
N LEU A 644 11.50 14.46 -0.94
CA LEU A 644 11.02 15.29 0.16
C LEU A 644 10.58 16.70 -0.27
N ALA A 645 11.07 17.20 -1.41
CA ALA A 645 10.69 18.49 -1.98
C ALA A 645 9.38 18.42 -2.80
N LEU A 646 9.06 17.25 -3.35
CA LEU A 646 7.89 17.06 -4.21
C LEU A 646 6.54 17.42 -3.54
N ASP A 647 5.68 18.08 -4.31
CA ASP A 647 4.28 18.39 -3.99
C ASP A 647 3.28 17.96 -5.10
N GLU A 648 2.00 18.34 -4.96
CA GLU A 648 0.92 17.91 -5.87
C GLU A 648 0.92 18.60 -7.26
N PHE A 649 1.72 19.65 -7.42
CA PHE A 649 1.90 20.39 -8.67
C PHE A 649 3.07 19.85 -9.50
N ASP A 650 3.90 19.02 -8.89
CA ASP A 650 5.02 18.37 -9.55
C ASP A 650 4.58 17.24 -10.46
N ARG A 651 5.43 16.94 -11.44
CA ARG A 651 5.16 15.94 -12.47
C ARG A 651 6.36 15.03 -12.68
N ILE A 652 6.08 13.80 -13.07
CA ILE A 652 7.07 12.92 -13.65
C ILE A 652 7.36 13.43 -15.07
N LEU A 653 8.62 13.71 -15.38
CA LEU A 653 9.06 14.12 -16.70
C LEU A 653 9.35 12.90 -17.57
N SER A 654 10.09 11.95 -17.01
CA SER A 654 10.37 10.65 -17.65
C SER A 654 10.77 9.60 -16.62
N ILE A 655 10.64 8.33 -17.00
CA ILE A 655 11.22 7.19 -16.26
C ILE A 655 12.14 6.40 -17.20
N GLU A 656 13.41 6.31 -16.84
CA GLU A 656 14.47 5.76 -17.69
C GLU A 656 15.18 4.57 -17.04
N LEU A 657 15.41 3.51 -17.81
CA LEU A 657 16.26 2.41 -17.37
C LEU A 657 17.74 2.81 -17.48
N VAL A 658 18.46 2.70 -16.38
CA VAL A 658 19.91 2.90 -16.33
C VAL A 658 20.57 1.59 -16.75
N ARG A 659 21.48 1.68 -17.74
CA ARG A 659 22.26 0.54 -18.23
C ARG A 659 23.37 0.15 -17.27
#